data_AF-A0A1Q9GMQ1-F1
#
_entry.id   AF-A0A1Q9GMQ1-F1
#
_cell.length_a   1.000
_cell.length_b   1.000
_cell.length_c   1.000
_cell.angle_alpha   90.00
_cell.angle_beta   90.00
_cell.angle_gamma   90.00
#
_symmetry.space_group_name_H-M   'P 1'
#
loop_
_entity.id
_entity.type
_entity.pdbx_description
1 polymer ?
#
loop_
_entity_poly.entity_id
_entity_poly.type
_entity_poly.pdbx_seq_one_letter_code
_entity_poly.pdbx_strand_id
1 'polypeptide(L)'
;MLWHGLGLVAGLLLAYQAYAQIYPSTGAAWVLPGSWDEPLATSFFNTTQDVKDWEASHADIIFGGMQDVDVNRQTIAVGYIYSQKLDCRPGKQSAWLNKQAALSGVDMEDGFMHFAEDTLLAVDNPSSGMDYLLKGQPYHLLLVRNNQFSTARLPLTLQPGDEVILFSSYPLDALELVADGSPLLKRNLTDENGNVAGWKKMKVDWSHSDLGAASEQLPIFDGGDSQGESLLGQKILTGNLEYKKAWHSAWPYYQQRKLNSGNIGLDNGLKTWMVKLAWPDETRLSALRIKPWLRLDAKQLRIPGWDRANDQDGDGYVSDVEFSERPNTKASARFRHQARLIPASNMWPGTCWYRVSFVNDAFNEVHANWYRHDWLRQGLSGAYNDDMAKLLDSNQFSVHEGGQLSELPFKAGTTDAATEYAKQLADFLLRVKKKTQTTWLAANISEINLWHYSVWPVQLRDVIDLWLREHYLTPAMGLQKMQRAWETFALAKAGDKSVIMASVKGGRSELAPSSDLAWQRDIETGLAQYYFFNLPGYTFFHSWNQTYFYGSGNTTLRNWYRQGVPKNWVYQPTGMLEIDIGRPVNIPKGHKAVIWENKGDKAKTSASMISDIALKPANWFWLYRSGWFGDFPREGVIARRYSEGLVVYRAVKERNQKGFLLAKPMRISLPGEYQRINYDGSLGEPMRYIELGGYEGAVLKKVPWPNVTVVGESF
;
A
#
# COMPACT_ATOMS: atom_id res chain seq x y z
N MET A 1 5.53 -58.36 43.77
CA MET A 1 6.37 -57.54 42.86
C MET A 1 5.54 -57.25 41.62
N LEU A 2 5.11 -56.00 41.48
CA LEU A 2 4.04 -55.52 40.61
C LEU A 2 4.55 -54.24 39.90
N TRP A 3 5.22 -54.39 38.76
CA TRP A 3 5.72 -53.29 37.91
C TRP A 3 5.65 -53.83 36.46
N HIS A 4 5.26 -53.15 35.38
CA HIS A 4 4.98 -51.74 35.09
C HIS A 4 4.29 -51.68 33.70
N GLY A 5 3.44 -50.67 33.45
CA GLY A 5 2.96 -50.41 32.09
C GLY A 5 1.67 -49.59 31.98
N LEU A 6 1.55 -48.47 32.70
CA LEU A 6 0.50 -47.48 32.47
C LEU A 6 1.02 -46.43 31.49
N GLY A 7 0.51 -46.46 30.26
CA GLY A 7 0.73 -45.42 29.26
C GLY A 7 -0.03 -44.16 29.64
N LEU A 8 0.71 -43.09 29.94
CA LEU A 8 0.20 -41.74 30.14
C LEU A 8 -0.01 -41.11 28.75
N VAL A 9 -1.26 -41.06 28.29
CA VAL A 9 -1.65 -40.24 27.14
C VAL A 9 -1.79 -38.80 27.65
N ALA A 10 -0.71 -38.03 27.54
CA ALA A 10 -0.77 -36.57 27.72
C ALA A 10 -1.48 -35.96 26.50
N GLY A 11 -2.79 -35.70 26.64
CA GLY A 11 -3.53 -34.89 25.70
C GLY A 11 -3.02 -33.45 25.75
N LEU A 12 -2.21 -33.06 24.77
CA LEU A 12 -1.90 -31.67 24.46
C LEU A 12 -3.20 -30.99 23.98
N LEU A 13 -3.97 -30.44 24.92
CA LEU A 13 -4.93 -29.40 24.63
C LEU A 13 -4.14 -28.18 24.14
N LEU A 14 -4.03 -28.03 22.83
CA LEU A 14 -3.69 -26.77 22.19
C LEU A 14 -4.76 -25.76 22.61
N ALA A 15 -4.47 -25.00 23.66
CA ALA A 15 -5.24 -23.83 24.02
C ALA A 15 -5.12 -22.84 22.86
N TYR A 16 -6.10 -22.85 21.96
CA TYR A 16 -6.37 -21.68 21.14
C TYR A 16 -6.64 -20.55 22.13
N GLN A 17 -5.71 -19.60 22.24
CA GLN A 17 -6.02 -18.31 22.83
C GLN A 17 -7.06 -17.67 21.92
N ALA A 18 -8.34 -17.88 22.25
CA ALA A 18 -9.41 -17.06 21.74
C ALA A 18 -9.15 -15.67 22.32
N TYR A 19 -8.51 -14.79 21.53
CA TYR A 19 -8.42 -13.38 21.86
C TYR A 19 -9.86 -12.89 22.02
N ALA A 20 -10.23 -12.56 23.26
CA ALA A 20 -11.49 -11.92 23.52
C ALA A 20 -11.48 -10.57 22.78
N GLN A 21 -12.56 -10.30 22.05
CA GLN A 21 -12.71 -9.04 21.34
C GLN A 21 -12.69 -7.88 22.34
N ILE A 22 -11.96 -6.80 22.03
CA ILE A 22 -11.75 -5.68 22.96
C ILE A 22 -13.06 -5.01 23.36
N TYR A 23 -13.94 -4.78 22.38
CA TYR A 23 -15.26 -4.21 22.61
C TYR A 23 -16.34 -5.29 22.51
N PRO A 24 -17.41 -5.23 23.32
CA PRO A 24 -18.36 -6.34 23.46
C PRO A 24 -19.16 -6.65 22.19
N SER A 25 -19.48 -5.65 21.36
CA SER A 25 -20.38 -5.81 20.21
C SER A 25 -19.69 -5.78 18.84
N THR A 26 -18.42 -5.40 18.76
CA THR A 26 -17.64 -5.36 17.51
C THR A 26 -16.14 -5.38 17.75
N GLY A 27 -15.36 -5.87 16.78
CA GLY A 27 -13.92 -5.64 16.77
C GLY A 27 -13.58 -4.20 16.37
N ALA A 28 -12.41 -3.74 16.78
CA ALA A 28 -11.81 -2.45 16.41
C ALA A 28 -10.46 -2.66 15.73
N ALA A 29 -10.09 -1.69 14.88
CA ALA A 29 -8.86 -1.71 14.11
C ALA A 29 -8.16 -0.36 14.13
N TRP A 30 -6.83 -0.41 14.07
CA TRP A 30 -6.01 0.74 13.67
C TRP A 30 -5.48 0.57 12.26
N VAL A 31 -5.51 1.67 11.50
CA VAL A 31 -4.91 1.74 10.17
C VAL A 31 -3.78 2.73 10.23
N LEU A 32 -2.56 2.20 10.12
CA LEU A 32 -1.31 2.95 10.04
C LEU A 32 -1.08 3.87 11.25
N PRO A 33 -1.12 3.34 12.50
CA PRO A 33 -0.63 4.09 13.64
C PRO A 33 0.88 4.33 13.51
N GLY A 34 1.37 5.40 14.12
CA GLY A 34 2.76 5.82 14.02
C GLY A 34 2.93 7.32 14.08
N SER A 35 4.18 7.80 14.08
CA SER A 35 4.50 9.22 14.31
C SER A 35 3.83 9.73 15.60
N TRP A 36 3.92 8.93 16.67
CA TRP A 36 3.39 9.30 17.98
C TRP A 36 4.13 10.52 18.52
N ASP A 37 3.36 11.46 19.07
CA ASP A 37 3.88 12.67 19.69
C ASP A 37 3.35 12.76 21.13
N GLU A 38 4.09 13.46 21.98
CA GLU A 38 3.58 13.87 23.28
C GLU A 38 2.39 14.84 23.08
N PRO A 39 1.27 14.69 23.81
CA PRO A 39 0.15 15.61 23.72
C PRO A 39 0.56 17.05 24.06
N LEU A 40 0.15 18.00 23.23
CA LEU A 40 0.42 19.44 23.41
C LEU A 40 -0.72 20.18 24.13
N ALA A 41 -1.83 19.50 24.37
CA ALA A 41 -3.02 20.03 25.03
C ALA A 41 -3.56 19.01 26.04
N THR A 42 -4.45 19.47 26.93
CA THR A 42 -5.08 18.60 27.94
C THR A 42 -5.76 17.40 27.29
N SER A 43 -5.25 16.22 27.62
CA SER A 43 -5.69 14.92 27.12
C SER A 43 -5.63 13.87 28.25
N PHE A 44 -6.10 12.67 27.98
CA PHE A 44 -5.94 11.53 28.91
C PHE A 44 -4.47 11.07 29.02
N PHE A 45 -3.65 11.39 28.03
CA PHE A 45 -2.26 10.95 27.92
C PHE A 45 -1.30 12.06 28.37
N ASN A 46 -0.16 11.65 28.94
CA ASN A 46 0.93 12.55 29.32
C ASN A 46 2.19 12.33 28.47
N THR A 47 2.35 11.14 27.89
CA THR A 47 3.56 10.79 27.12
C THR A 47 3.23 10.18 25.76
N THR A 48 4.20 10.20 24.84
CA THR A 48 4.16 9.44 23.59
C THR A 48 3.90 7.94 23.82
N GLN A 49 4.46 7.37 24.90
CA GLN A 49 4.31 5.96 25.22
C GLN A 49 2.88 5.65 25.68
N ASP A 50 2.24 6.54 26.45
CA ASP A 50 0.85 6.36 26.89
C ASP A 50 -0.09 6.25 25.68
N VAL A 51 0.14 7.06 24.63
CA VAL A 51 -0.64 6.99 23.39
C VAL A 51 -0.43 5.66 22.68
N LYS A 52 0.83 5.21 22.58
CA LYS A 52 1.19 3.94 21.93
C LYS A 52 0.57 2.74 22.66
N ASP A 53 0.65 2.71 23.99
CA ASP A 53 0.10 1.64 24.81
C ASP A 53 -1.43 1.62 24.78
N TRP A 54 -2.05 2.80 24.76
CA TRP A 54 -3.49 2.92 24.56
C TRP A 54 -3.92 2.38 23.19
N GLU A 55 -3.25 2.76 22.11
CA GLU A 55 -3.57 2.22 20.78
C GLU A 55 -3.43 0.70 20.73
N ALA A 56 -2.34 0.14 21.28
CA ALA A 56 -2.12 -1.30 21.34
C ALA A 56 -3.23 -2.05 22.12
N SER A 57 -3.81 -1.42 23.14
CA SER A 57 -4.86 -2.01 23.99
C SER A 57 -6.29 -1.73 23.51
N HIS A 58 -6.48 -0.93 22.46
CA HIS A 58 -7.79 -0.48 21.96
C HIS A 58 -8.08 -0.90 20.51
N ALA A 59 -7.34 -1.87 19.96
CA ALA A 59 -7.64 -2.51 18.68
C ALA A 59 -7.34 -4.01 18.66
N ASP A 60 -8.26 -4.78 18.08
CA ASP A 60 -8.07 -6.22 17.88
C ASP A 60 -7.08 -6.50 16.74
N ILE A 61 -6.99 -5.56 15.79
CA ILE A 61 -6.14 -5.68 14.60
C ILE A 61 -5.48 -4.35 14.23
N ILE A 62 -4.23 -4.39 13.81
CA ILE A 62 -3.42 -3.20 13.53
C ILE A 62 -2.77 -3.33 12.16
N PHE A 63 -3.17 -2.49 11.20
CA PHE A 63 -2.54 -2.36 9.89
C PHE A 63 -1.34 -1.42 9.99
N GLY A 64 -0.19 -1.81 9.42
CA GLY A 64 1.09 -1.11 9.51
C GLY A 64 2.00 -1.59 10.66
N GLY A 65 1.42 -2.23 11.68
CA GLY A 65 2.12 -2.63 12.91
C GLY A 65 2.46 -1.46 13.83
N MET A 66 2.97 -1.77 15.03
CA MET A 66 3.25 -0.81 16.11
C MET A 66 4.71 -0.34 16.19
N GLN A 67 5.50 -0.61 15.13
CA GLN A 67 6.95 -0.36 15.09
C GLN A 67 7.72 -0.97 16.28
N ASP A 68 7.17 -2.04 16.84
CA ASP A 68 7.64 -2.71 18.04
C ASP A 68 7.35 -4.21 17.90
N VAL A 69 8.41 -5.01 17.95
CA VAL A 69 8.32 -6.44 17.64
C VAL A 69 7.53 -7.19 18.72
N ASP A 70 7.66 -6.80 19.98
CA ASP A 70 7.00 -7.51 21.08
C ASP A 70 5.52 -7.14 21.14
N VAL A 71 5.16 -5.88 20.91
CA VAL A 71 3.75 -5.45 20.78
C VAL A 71 3.10 -6.10 19.55
N ASN A 72 3.80 -6.17 18.41
CA ASN A 72 3.28 -6.83 17.22
C ASN A 72 3.00 -8.32 17.44
N ARG A 73 3.80 -9.01 18.26
CA ARG A 73 3.58 -10.42 18.63
C ARG A 73 2.41 -10.63 19.58
N GLN A 74 2.03 -9.60 20.33
CA GLN A 74 0.91 -9.65 21.28
C GLN A 74 -0.43 -9.26 20.65
N THR A 75 -0.40 -8.68 19.44
CA THR A 75 -1.57 -8.19 18.69
C THR A 75 -1.67 -8.88 17.34
N ILE A 76 -2.79 -8.70 16.63
CA ILE A 76 -2.86 -9.08 15.21
C ILE A 76 -2.27 -7.91 14.39
N ALA A 77 -0.94 -7.88 14.27
CA ALA A 77 -0.24 -6.88 13.48
C ALA A 77 -0.11 -7.31 12.00
N VAL A 78 -0.68 -6.52 11.09
CA VAL A 78 -0.67 -6.73 9.64
C VAL A 78 0.21 -5.65 9.01
N GLY A 79 1.44 -5.98 8.62
CA GLY A 79 2.38 -5.00 8.03
C GLY A 79 2.10 -4.70 6.56
N TYR A 80 3.03 -4.04 5.87
CA TYR A 80 2.94 -3.76 4.44
C TYR A 80 3.57 -4.87 3.58
N ILE A 81 2.94 -5.13 2.44
CA ILE A 81 3.52 -5.89 1.34
C ILE A 81 3.23 -5.18 0.02
N TYR A 82 4.22 -5.11 -0.86
CA TYR A 82 4.00 -4.87 -2.29
C TYR A 82 4.70 -5.98 -3.05
N SER A 83 3.92 -6.93 -3.57
CA SER A 83 4.46 -8.10 -4.28
C SER A 83 4.59 -7.85 -5.78
N GLN A 84 3.70 -7.03 -6.33
CA GLN A 84 3.62 -6.63 -7.72
C GLN A 84 4.59 -5.51 -8.13
N LYS A 85 5.48 -5.08 -7.23
CA LYS A 85 6.48 -4.04 -7.52
C LYS A 85 7.82 -4.25 -6.81
N LEU A 86 8.87 -3.75 -7.45
CA LEU A 86 10.16 -3.43 -6.84
C LEU A 86 10.51 -1.98 -7.21
N ASP A 87 11.12 -1.24 -6.29
CA ASP A 87 11.44 0.17 -6.55
C ASP A 87 12.57 0.31 -7.58
N CYS A 88 12.46 1.30 -8.48
CA CYS A 88 13.47 1.56 -9.51
C CYS A 88 14.85 1.86 -8.91
N ARG A 89 14.86 2.55 -7.76
CA ARG A 89 16.04 2.72 -6.92
C ARG A 89 16.01 1.66 -5.82
N PRO A 90 16.92 0.66 -5.84
CA PRO A 90 16.85 -0.46 -4.90
C PRO A 90 16.91 -0.03 -3.43
N GLY A 91 15.88 -0.44 -2.67
CA GLY A 91 15.85 -0.36 -1.22
C GLY A 91 16.24 -1.68 -0.55
N LYS A 92 15.81 -1.87 0.70
CA LYS A 92 16.11 -3.05 1.51
C LYS A 92 15.65 -4.37 0.87
N GLN A 93 14.41 -4.42 0.37
CA GLN A 93 13.85 -5.62 -0.25
C GLN A 93 14.64 -6.02 -1.50
N SER A 94 14.79 -5.10 -2.46
CA SER A 94 15.52 -5.39 -3.70
C SER A 94 16.98 -5.79 -3.44
N ALA A 95 17.64 -5.18 -2.45
CA ALA A 95 18.99 -5.57 -2.03
C ALA A 95 19.01 -7.00 -1.45
N TRP A 96 18.10 -7.32 -0.53
CA TRP A 96 18.03 -8.66 0.03
C TRP A 96 17.74 -9.72 -1.04
N LEU A 97 16.80 -9.44 -1.95
CA LEU A 97 16.48 -10.32 -3.09
C LEU A 97 17.70 -10.52 -3.98
N ASN A 98 18.42 -9.44 -4.31
CA ASN A 98 19.64 -9.51 -5.11
C ASN A 98 20.71 -10.41 -4.45
N LYS A 99 20.87 -10.32 -3.13
CA LYS A 99 21.73 -11.22 -2.35
C LYS A 99 21.31 -12.67 -2.42
N GLN A 100 20.05 -12.96 -2.08
CA GLN A 100 19.60 -14.34 -2.02
C GLN A 100 19.52 -14.99 -3.40
N ALA A 101 19.15 -14.24 -4.44
CA ALA A 101 19.15 -14.69 -5.82
C ALA A 101 20.58 -15.05 -6.26
N ALA A 102 21.55 -14.16 -6.02
CA ALA A 102 22.96 -14.42 -6.35
C ALA A 102 23.53 -15.65 -5.61
N LEU A 103 23.22 -15.81 -4.31
CA LEU A 103 23.65 -16.98 -3.53
C LEU A 103 22.99 -18.28 -3.98
N SER A 104 21.81 -18.21 -4.59
CA SER A 104 21.05 -19.36 -5.08
C SER A 104 21.22 -19.63 -6.57
N GLY A 105 22.10 -18.87 -7.26
CA GLY A 105 22.28 -18.99 -8.71
C GLY A 105 21.08 -18.57 -9.54
N VAL A 106 20.18 -17.76 -8.99
CA VAL A 106 18.99 -17.22 -9.66
C VAL A 106 19.33 -15.84 -10.23
N ASP A 107 18.98 -15.60 -11.50
CA ASP A 107 19.14 -14.28 -12.10
C ASP A 107 18.11 -13.30 -11.51
N MET A 108 18.57 -12.13 -11.06
CA MET A 108 17.70 -11.08 -10.56
C MET A 108 16.79 -10.53 -11.66
N GLU A 109 17.22 -10.55 -12.94
CA GLU A 109 16.37 -10.10 -14.05
C GLU A 109 15.12 -10.96 -14.24
N ASP A 110 15.13 -12.23 -13.82
CA ASP A 110 13.94 -13.09 -13.90
C ASP A 110 12.81 -12.67 -12.95
N GLY A 111 13.11 -11.77 -12.00
CA GLY A 111 12.13 -11.15 -11.12
C GLY A 111 11.38 -9.96 -11.73
N PHE A 112 11.69 -9.55 -12.96
CA PHE A 112 11.07 -8.39 -13.60
C PHE A 112 10.31 -8.78 -14.86
N MET A 113 9.24 -8.05 -15.16
CA MET A 113 8.57 -8.10 -16.45
C MET A 113 9.30 -7.22 -17.47
N HIS A 114 9.34 -7.63 -18.74
CA HIS A 114 9.99 -6.90 -19.83
C HIS A 114 9.09 -6.67 -21.04
N PHE A 115 9.33 -5.56 -21.75
CA PHE A 115 8.83 -5.37 -23.10
C PHE A 115 9.71 -6.15 -24.09
N ALA A 116 9.08 -6.91 -24.99
CA ALA A 116 9.75 -7.67 -26.04
C ALA A 116 10.12 -6.81 -27.26
N GLU A 117 9.55 -5.61 -27.36
CA GLU A 117 9.78 -4.65 -28.43
C GLU A 117 9.73 -3.22 -27.89
N ASP A 118 10.38 -2.29 -28.59
CA ASP A 118 10.37 -0.87 -28.25
C ASP A 118 8.95 -0.38 -28.09
N THR A 119 8.70 0.25 -26.93
CA THR A 119 7.35 0.59 -26.51
C THR A 119 7.24 2.08 -26.22
N LEU A 120 6.15 2.68 -26.69
CA LEU A 120 5.82 4.08 -26.46
C LEU A 120 4.56 4.13 -25.57
N LEU A 121 4.69 4.71 -24.38
CA LEU A 121 3.61 4.88 -23.42
C LEU A 121 3.18 6.35 -23.32
N ALA A 122 1.89 6.61 -23.16
CA ALA A 122 1.36 7.91 -22.77
C ALA A 122 1.59 8.16 -21.27
N VAL A 123 2.10 9.35 -20.92
CA VAL A 123 2.44 9.73 -19.55
C VAL A 123 1.98 11.15 -19.26
N ASP A 124 0.77 11.29 -18.73
CA ASP A 124 0.20 12.62 -18.47
C ASP A 124 0.97 13.42 -17.42
N ASN A 125 1.34 12.73 -16.32
CA ASN A 125 2.02 13.27 -15.16
C ASN A 125 3.10 12.27 -14.70
N PRO A 126 4.35 12.39 -15.22
CA PRO A 126 5.43 11.52 -14.80
C PRO A 126 5.71 11.71 -13.30
N SER A 127 5.90 10.61 -12.57
CA SER A 127 6.28 10.71 -11.17
C SER A 127 7.74 11.15 -11.05
N SER A 128 8.02 12.09 -10.14
CA SER A 128 9.39 12.54 -9.87
C SER A 128 10.33 11.42 -9.40
N GLY A 129 9.81 10.28 -8.95
CA GLY A 129 10.64 9.11 -8.66
C GLY A 129 11.35 8.53 -9.90
N MET A 130 10.82 8.78 -11.11
CA MET A 130 11.44 8.33 -12.37
C MET A 130 12.71 9.10 -12.72
N ASP A 131 12.95 10.25 -12.08
CA ASP A 131 14.17 11.05 -12.26
C ASP A 131 15.44 10.25 -12.02
N TYR A 132 15.39 9.23 -11.15
CA TYR A 132 16.50 8.30 -10.94
C TYR A 132 16.98 7.69 -12.27
N LEU A 133 16.06 7.33 -13.16
CA LEU A 133 16.36 6.73 -14.46
C LEU A 133 16.48 7.79 -15.57
N LEU A 134 15.53 8.73 -15.65
CA LEU A 134 15.49 9.77 -16.69
C LEU A 134 16.71 10.70 -16.66
N LYS A 135 17.26 10.93 -15.47
CA LYS A 135 18.46 11.76 -15.28
C LYS A 135 19.72 10.92 -15.08
N GLY A 136 19.61 9.60 -15.20
CA GLY A 136 20.73 8.66 -15.10
C GLY A 136 21.49 8.75 -13.79
N GLN A 137 20.75 8.93 -12.68
CA GLN A 137 21.37 9.19 -11.39
C GLN A 137 22.18 7.97 -10.93
N PRO A 138 23.44 8.16 -10.49
CA PRO A 138 24.19 7.11 -9.80
C PRO A 138 23.41 6.59 -8.60
N TYR A 139 23.54 5.29 -8.30
CA TYR A 139 22.99 4.74 -7.06
C TYR A 139 23.67 5.38 -5.83
N HIS A 140 24.98 5.54 -5.93
CA HIS A 140 25.84 6.13 -4.90
C HIS A 140 27.16 6.64 -5.53
N LEU A 141 27.81 7.62 -4.88
CA LEU A 141 29.12 8.14 -5.26
C LEU A 141 30.03 8.16 -4.04
N LEU A 142 31.24 7.60 -4.16
CA LEU A 142 32.28 7.66 -3.14
C LEU A 142 33.48 8.45 -3.64
N LEU A 143 34.01 9.34 -2.80
CA LEU A 143 35.31 9.96 -2.97
C LEU A 143 36.36 9.11 -2.25
N VAL A 144 37.46 8.84 -2.93
CA VAL A 144 38.67 8.25 -2.37
C VAL A 144 39.75 9.32 -2.37
N ARG A 145 40.16 9.76 -1.19
CA ARG A 145 41.25 10.71 -0.98
C ARG A 145 42.17 10.19 0.11
N ASN A 146 43.46 10.07 -0.16
CA ASN A 146 44.44 9.54 0.79
C ASN A 146 44.02 8.17 1.39
N ASN A 147 43.49 7.26 0.56
CA ASN A 147 42.93 5.96 0.97
C ASN A 147 41.77 6.02 1.98
N GLN A 148 41.14 7.18 2.15
CA GLN A 148 39.91 7.36 2.92
C GLN A 148 38.71 7.45 2.00
N PHE A 149 37.62 6.81 2.42
CA PHE A 149 36.34 6.79 1.70
C PHE A 149 35.37 7.76 2.34
N SER A 150 34.75 8.62 1.55
CA SER A 150 33.64 9.48 1.97
C SER A 150 32.59 9.57 0.88
N THR A 151 31.37 10.00 1.22
CA THR A 151 30.35 10.30 0.21
C THR A 151 30.82 11.45 -0.67
N ALA A 152 30.84 11.28 -1.99
CA ALA A 152 31.12 12.38 -2.90
C ALA A 152 29.87 13.26 -3.04
N ARG A 153 30.01 14.57 -2.83
CA ARG A 153 28.95 15.57 -3.02
C ARG A 153 29.41 16.54 -4.11
N LEU A 154 28.61 16.69 -5.16
CA LEU A 154 28.95 17.49 -6.34
C LEU A 154 28.32 18.89 -6.22
N PRO A 155 28.94 19.96 -6.76
CA PRO A 155 30.25 19.97 -7.41
C PRO A 155 31.40 19.75 -6.41
N LEU A 156 32.53 19.21 -6.89
CA LEU A 156 33.73 19.01 -6.07
C LEU A 156 35.01 19.28 -6.86
N THR A 157 36.04 19.79 -6.18
CA THR A 157 37.39 19.94 -6.75
C THR A 157 38.23 18.73 -6.39
N LEU A 158 38.68 18.01 -7.43
CA LEU A 158 39.54 16.83 -7.33
C LEU A 158 41.00 17.25 -7.48
N GLN A 159 41.83 16.78 -6.57
CA GLN A 159 43.29 16.88 -6.65
C GLN A 159 43.84 15.69 -7.45
N PRO A 160 45.02 15.82 -8.08
CA PRO A 160 45.71 14.68 -8.67
C PRO A 160 45.84 13.53 -7.67
N GLY A 161 45.36 12.35 -8.05
CA GLY A 161 45.35 11.15 -7.20
C GLY A 161 44.06 10.93 -6.40
N ASP A 162 43.12 11.88 -6.39
CA ASP A 162 41.76 11.60 -5.94
C ASP A 162 41.05 10.66 -6.93
N GLU A 163 40.18 9.80 -6.40
CA GLU A 163 39.35 8.92 -7.21
C GLU A 163 37.87 9.10 -6.85
N VAL A 164 36.98 9.06 -7.83
CA VAL A 164 35.53 8.98 -7.63
C VAL A 164 35.06 7.61 -8.06
N ILE A 165 34.39 6.88 -7.16
CA ILE A 165 33.75 5.60 -7.48
C ILE A 165 32.26 5.84 -7.65
N LEU A 166 31.76 5.59 -8.85
CA LEU A 166 30.33 5.55 -9.16
C LEU A 166 29.79 4.15 -8.97
N PHE A 167 28.69 4.04 -8.25
CA PHE A 167 27.92 2.82 -8.07
C PHE A 167 26.67 2.90 -8.93
N SER A 168 26.44 1.85 -9.72
CA SER A 168 25.20 1.65 -10.46
C SER A 168 24.48 0.40 -9.97
N SER A 169 23.15 0.50 -9.90
CA SER A 169 22.27 -0.65 -9.58
C SER A 169 21.97 -1.55 -10.79
N TYR A 170 22.45 -1.15 -11.97
CA TYR A 170 22.32 -1.85 -13.24
C TYR A 170 23.61 -1.70 -14.07
N PRO A 171 23.92 -2.60 -15.02
CA PRO A 171 25.04 -2.39 -15.94
C PRO A 171 24.77 -1.17 -16.83
N LEU A 172 25.81 -0.50 -17.30
CA LEU A 172 25.71 0.71 -18.11
C LEU A 172 26.75 0.65 -19.23
N ASP A 173 26.53 1.34 -20.34
CA ASP A 173 27.43 1.40 -21.50
C ASP A 173 27.91 2.83 -21.80
N ALA A 174 27.46 3.83 -21.04
CA ALA A 174 27.94 5.19 -21.20
C ALA A 174 27.77 6.03 -19.93
N LEU A 175 28.68 7.00 -19.77
CA LEU A 175 28.64 8.01 -18.73
C LEU A 175 28.62 9.40 -19.35
N GLU A 176 27.99 10.34 -18.64
CA GLU A 176 28.04 11.76 -18.94
C GLU A 176 28.51 12.52 -17.71
N LEU A 177 29.44 13.46 -17.91
CA LEU A 177 29.96 14.28 -16.83
C LEU A 177 30.27 15.69 -17.29
N VAL A 178 30.18 16.62 -16.35
CA VAL A 178 30.59 18.01 -16.53
C VAL A 178 31.83 18.24 -15.70
N ALA A 179 32.97 18.34 -16.36
CA ALA A 179 34.27 18.52 -15.73
C ALA A 179 35.25 19.26 -16.62
N ASP A 180 36.26 19.87 -16.00
CA ASP A 180 37.32 20.62 -16.70
C ASP A 180 38.25 19.71 -17.53
N GLY A 181 38.27 18.40 -17.24
CA GLY A 181 39.13 17.42 -17.91
C GLY A 181 38.48 16.03 -18.04
N SER A 182 39.04 15.21 -18.92
CA SER A 182 38.58 13.82 -19.13
C SER A 182 39.23 12.86 -18.13
N PRO A 183 38.46 11.96 -17.48
CA PRO A 183 39.02 11.01 -16.53
C PRO A 183 39.62 9.77 -17.20
N LEU A 184 40.55 9.14 -16.49
CA LEU A 184 40.86 7.73 -16.64
C LEU A 184 39.78 6.89 -15.96
N LEU A 185 39.23 5.91 -16.67
CA LEU A 185 38.16 5.04 -16.15
C LEU A 185 38.64 3.60 -15.96
N LYS A 186 38.26 3.01 -14.82
CA LYS A 186 38.43 1.59 -14.52
C LYS A 186 37.10 0.99 -14.07
N ARG A 187 36.79 -0.24 -14.49
CA ARG A 187 35.65 -1.01 -13.95
C ARG A 187 36.09 -1.98 -12.87
N ASN A 188 35.18 -2.37 -11.99
CA ASN A 188 35.43 -3.44 -11.02
C ASN A 188 35.67 -4.79 -11.71
N LEU A 189 36.52 -5.60 -11.09
CA LEU A 189 36.60 -7.05 -11.29
C LEU A 189 35.98 -7.73 -10.07
N THR A 190 35.46 -8.94 -10.26
CA THR A 190 34.78 -9.71 -9.21
C THR A 190 35.61 -10.94 -8.84
N ASP A 191 35.76 -11.22 -7.53
CA ASP A 191 36.44 -12.43 -7.03
C ASP A 191 35.47 -13.62 -6.92
N GLU A 192 35.97 -14.78 -6.50
CA GLU A 192 35.17 -15.99 -6.27
C GLU A 192 34.09 -15.83 -5.20
N ASN A 193 34.27 -14.90 -4.26
CA ASN A 193 33.30 -14.57 -3.21
C ASN A 193 32.28 -13.52 -3.68
N GLY A 194 32.39 -13.04 -4.92
CA GLY A 194 31.54 -11.99 -5.47
C GLY A 194 31.93 -10.57 -5.06
N ASN A 195 33.04 -10.35 -4.35
CA ASN A 195 33.52 -9.03 -3.93
C ASN A 195 34.35 -8.36 -5.03
N VAL A 196 34.74 -7.10 -4.82
CA VAL A 196 35.65 -6.39 -5.73
C VAL A 196 37.06 -6.99 -5.60
N ALA A 197 37.52 -7.67 -6.64
CA ALA A 197 38.88 -8.24 -6.73
C ALA A 197 39.93 -7.18 -7.07
N GLY A 198 39.53 -6.13 -7.79
CA GLY A 198 40.44 -5.15 -8.36
C GLY A 198 39.75 -4.25 -9.38
N TRP A 199 40.56 -3.46 -10.09
CA TRP A 199 40.09 -2.46 -11.03
C TRP A 199 40.78 -2.64 -12.37
N LYS A 200 40.01 -2.81 -13.45
CA LYS A 200 40.53 -2.97 -14.81
C LYS A 200 40.33 -1.70 -15.61
N LYS A 201 41.41 -1.15 -16.16
CA LYS A 201 41.37 0.02 -17.06
C LYS A 201 40.44 -0.28 -18.25
N MET A 202 39.59 0.69 -18.56
CA MET A 202 38.75 0.67 -19.74
C MET A 202 39.29 1.62 -20.80
N LYS A 203 39.16 1.24 -22.07
CA LYS A 203 39.26 2.19 -23.17
C LYS A 203 37.93 2.94 -23.21
N VAL A 204 38.00 4.26 -23.17
CA VAL A 204 36.83 5.14 -23.24
C VAL A 204 37.14 6.22 -24.24
N ASP A 205 36.28 6.34 -25.24
CA ASP A 205 36.37 7.39 -26.24
C ASP A 205 35.46 8.54 -25.78
N TRP A 206 36.09 9.61 -25.28
CA TRP A 206 35.40 10.79 -24.76
C TRP A 206 35.06 11.75 -25.89
N SER A 207 33.77 12.07 -26.04
CA SER A 207 33.27 13.10 -26.95
C SER A 207 32.76 14.32 -26.20
N HIS A 208 32.91 15.51 -26.80
CA HIS A 208 32.47 16.78 -26.22
C HIS A 208 31.22 17.30 -26.94
N SER A 209 30.30 17.87 -26.18
CA SER A 209 29.19 18.68 -26.70
C SER A 209 28.97 19.92 -25.85
N ASP A 210 28.61 21.04 -26.49
CA ASP A 210 28.25 22.28 -25.81
C ASP A 210 26.79 22.23 -25.34
N LEU A 211 26.53 22.71 -24.11
CA LEU A 211 25.16 22.96 -23.62
C LEU A 211 24.55 24.12 -24.42
N GLY A 212 23.75 23.80 -25.43
CA GLY A 212 22.96 24.79 -26.18
C GLY A 212 21.90 25.44 -25.29
N ALA A 213 21.51 26.68 -25.61
CA ALA A 213 20.57 27.53 -24.85
C ALA A 213 19.13 26.96 -24.69
N ALA A 214 18.87 25.72 -25.10
CA ALA A 214 17.55 25.09 -25.10
C ALA A 214 17.49 23.67 -24.49
N SER A 215 18.58 23.14 -23.90
CA SER A 215 18.55 21.80 -23.29
C SER A 215 18.40 21.85 -21.77
N GLU A 216 17.51 21.00 -21.26
CA GLU A 216 17.16 20.78 -19.85
C GLU A 216 18.34 20.98 -18.87
N GLN A 217 18.11 21.79 -17.84
CA GLN A 217 19.05 21.99 -16.75
C GLN A 217 19.50 20.64 -16.19
N LEU A 218 20.81 20.36 -16.25
CA LEU A 218 21.44 19.32 -15.44
C LEU A 218 21.15 19.67 -13.97
N PRO A 219 20.43 18.84 -13.20
CA PRO A 219 20.19 19.14 -11.81
C PRO A 219 21.49 18.98 -11.02
N ILE A 220 21.80 20.00 -10.22
CA ILE A 220 22.86 19.95 -9.21
C ILE A 220 22.40 18.96 -8.13
N PHE A 221 23.21 17.94 -7.86
CA PHE A 221 22.92 16.95 -6.84
C PHE A 221 23.16 17.56 -5.45
N ASP A 222 22.12 18.09 -4.81
CA ASP A 222 22.19 18.43 -3.39
C ASP A 222 21.14 17.70 -2.55
N GLY A 223 21.60 17.14 -1.44
CA GLY A 223 20.76 16.60 -0.38
C GLY A 223 20.36 17.71 0.58
N GLY A 224 19.71 18.75 0.05
CA GLY A 224 19.29 19.95 0.78
C GLY A 224 19.01 21.10 -0.18
N ASP A 225 18.04 21.96 0.16
CA ASP A 225 17.72 23.18 -0.56
C ASP A 225 18.98 24.02 -0.81
N SER A 226 19.47 24.06 -2.05
CA SER A 226 20.47 25.03 -2.47
C SER A 226 20.19 25.56 -3.88
N GLN A 227 20.42 26.86 -4.00
CA GLN A 227 20.18 27.67 -5.18
C GLN A 227 21.00 27.16 -6.37
N GLY A 228 20.35 26.89 -7.49
CA GLY A 228 21.01 26.34 -8.68
C GLY A 228 22.00 27.32 -9.32
N GLU A 229 23.29 26.97 -9.33
CA GLU A 229 24.24 27.55 -10.27
C GLU A 229 23.82 27.19 -11.70
N SER A 230 23.80 28.18 -12.59
CA SER A 230 23.54 27.97 -14.01
C SER A 230 24.71 27.21 -14.65
N LEU A 231 24.44 26.02 -15.21
CA LEU A 231 25.41 25.21 -15.96
C LEU A 231 25.52 25.61 -17.45
N LEU A 232 24.90 26.74 -17.84
CA LEU A 232 24.95 27.28 -19.21
C LEU A 232 26.41 27.57 -19.62
N GLY A 233 26.84 26.95 -20.72
CA GLY A 233 28.19 27.11 -21.29
C GLY A 233 29.25 26.11 -20.79
N GLN A 234 28.90 25.13 -19.95
CA GLN A 234 29.84 24.09 -19.53
C GLN A 234 29.88 22.93 -20.55
N LYS A 235 31.07 22.34 -20.76
CA LYS A 235 31.28 21.22 -21.69
C LYS A 235 30.77 19.91 -21.07
N ILE A 236 29.92 19.18 -21.79
CA ILE A 236 29.53 17.81 -21.42
C ILE A 236 30.51 16.84 -22.06
N LEU A 237 31.10 15.98 -21.24
CA LEU A 237 31.92 14.85 -21.64
C LEU A 237 31.06 13.58 -21.65
N THR A 238 30.92 12.95 -22.81
CA THR A 238 30.26 11.65 -22.94
C THR A 238 31.30 10.58 -23.21
N GLY A 239 31.34 9.54 -22.37
CA GLY A 239 32.26 8.42 -22.52
C GLY A 239 31.48 7.13 -22.77
N ASN A 240 31.66 6.54 -23.95
CA ASN A 240 31.07 5.23 -24.28
C ASN A 240 31.99 4.10 -23.81
N LEU A 241 31.40 3.05 -23.25
CA LEU A 241 32.04 1.91 -22.63
C LEU A 241 31.74 0.65 -23.46
N GLU A 242 32.77 0.12 -24.11
CA GLU A 242 32.64 -1.13 -24.87
C GLU A 242 33.11 -2.33 -24.03
N TYR A 243 32.32 -3.40 -24.04
CA TYR A 243 32.60 -4.63 -23.32
C TYR A 243 33.01 -5.75 -24.28
N LYS A 244 34.17 -6.35 -24.03
CA LYS A 244 34.64 -7.55 -24.75
C LYS A 244 34.26 -8.87 -24.09
N LYS A 245 33.69 -8.78 -22.89
CA LYS A 245 33.32 -9.86 -21.99
C LYS A 245 32.29 -9.33 -21.00
N ALA A 246 31.36 -10.20 -20.63
CA ALA A 246 30.42 -10.02 -19.54
C ALA A 246 30.99 -9.22 -18.36
N TRP A 247 30.28 -8.17 -17.96
CA TRP A 247 30.62 -7.36 -16.80
C TRP A 247 29.74 -7.75 -15.62
N HIS A 248 30.34 -8.44 -14.65
CA HIS A 248 29.63 -8.88 -13.46
C HIS A 248 29.60 -7.79 -12.39
N SER A 249 28.45 -7.67 -11.73
CA SER A 249 28.31 -6.89 -10.51
C SER A 249 29.11 -7.52 -9.36
N ALA A 250 29.45 -6.70 -8.36
CA ALA A 250 30.19 -7.13 -7.17
C ALA A 250 29.51 -6.65 -5.89
N TRP A 251 29.72 -7.39 -4.80
CA TRP A 251 29.50 -6.89 -3.45
C TRP A 251 30.42 -5.68 -3.22
N PRO A 252 29.94 -4.62 -2.56
CA PRO A 252 30.72 -3.40 -2.30
C PRO A 252 31.74 -3.64 -1.18
N TYR A 253 32.64 -4.60 -1.38
CA TYR A 253 33.74 -4.93 -0.49
C TYR A 253 35.02 -4.98 -1.31
N TYR A 254 36.05 -4.28 -0.87
CA TYR A 254 37.35 -4.24 -1.50
C TYR A 254 38.42 -4.26 -0.42
N GLN A 255 39.37 -5.21 -0.50
CA GLN A 255 40.44 -5.36 0.49
C GLN A 255 39.92 -5.40 1.94
N GLN A 256 38.90 -6.22 2.20
CA GLN A 256 38.21 -6.37 3.49
C GLN A 256 37.49 -5.11 4.00
N ARG A 257 37.46 -4.01 3.22
CA ARG A 257 36.75 -2.78 3.56
C ARG A 257 35.44 -2.72 2.80
N LYS A 258 34.36 -2.35 3.51
CA LYS A 258 33.08 -2.05 2.89
C LYS A 258 33.15 -0.71 2.16
N LEU A 259 32.80 -0.71 0.88
CA LEU A 259 32.66 0.48 0.04
C LEU A 259 31.24 1.04 0.19
N ASN A 260 30.90 1.53 1.37
CA ASN A 260 29.61 2.16 1.65
C ASN A 260 29.75 3.25 2.70
N SER A 261 29.14 4.40 2.48
CA SER A 261 29.06 5.51 3.45
C SER A 261 27.63 5.74 3.95
N GLY A 262 26.89 4.65 4.20
CA GLY A 262 25.55 4.68 4.82
C GLY A 262 24.37 4.50 3.87
N ASN A 263 24.61 4.00 2.65
CA ASN A 263 23.54 3.64 1.74
C ASN A 263 22.88 2.31 2.15
N ILE A 264 21.56 2.34 2.37
CA ILE A 264 20.80 1.20 2.90
C ILE A 264 20.82 -0.04 1.99
N GLY A 265 20.78 0.09 0.66
CA GLY A 265 20.79 -1.10 -0.21
C GLY A 265 22.17 -1.75 -0.24
N LEU A 266 23.25 -0.96 -0.24
CA LEU A 266 24.60 -1.51 -0.09
C LEU A 266 24.76 -2.22 1.26
N ASP A 267 24.12 -1.73 2.32
CA ASP A 267 24.11 -2.39 3.63
C ASP A 267 23.35 -3.70 3.66
N ASN A 268 22.34 -3.85 2.82
CA ASN A 268 21.45 -5.01 2.79
C ASN A 268 21.79 -6.00 1.66
N GLY A 269 22.97 -5.87 1.05
CA GLY A 269 23.46 -6.83 0.06
C GLY A 269 22.98 -6.55 -1.36
N LEU A 270 23.03 -5.30 -1.81
CA LEU A 270 22.93 -4.98 -3.23
C LEU A 270 24.29 -5.19 -3.92
N LYS A 271 24.36 -6.09 -4.93
CA LYS A 271 25.49 -6.10 -5.86
C LYS A 271 25.36 -4.91 -6.78
N THR A 272 26.49 -4.29 -7.09
CA THR A 272 26.52 -3.11 -7.95
C THR A 272 27.59 -3.24 -9.02
N TRP A 273 27.38 -2.50 -10.10
CA TRP A 273 28.39 -2.26 -11.12
C TRP A 273 29.13 -0.98 -10.73
N MET A 274 30.45 -1.04 -10.67
CA MET A 274 31.25 0.08 -10.18
C MET A 274 32.26 0.53 -11.23
N VAL A 275 32.33 1.84 -11.45
CA VAL A 275 33.37 2.48 -12.24
C VAL A 275 34.11 3.48 -11.37
N LYS A 276 35.42 3.46 -11.48
CA LYS A 276 36.35 4.33 -10.77
C LYS A 276 36.95 5.30 -11.77
N LEU A 277 36.78 6.59 -11.50
CA LEU A 277 37.24 7.71 -12.30
C LEU A 277 38.38 8.42 -11.55
N ALA A 278 39.44 8.76 -12.27
CA ALA A 278 40.56 9.54 -11.73
C ALA A 278 41.04 10.54 -12.78
N TRP A 279 41.42 11.74 -12.34
CA TRP A 279 41.91 12.81 -13.22
C TRP A 279 43.41 13.01 -13.02
N PRO A 280 44.18 13.22 -14.10
CA PRO A 280 45.62 13.45 -14.00
C PRO A 280 45.94 14.82 -13.39
N ASP A 281 45.07 15.80 -13.65
CA ASP A 281 45.22 17.19 -13.23
C ASP A 281 44.10 17.58 -12.25
N GLU A 282 44.30 18.69 -11.53
CA GLU A 282 43.22 19.28 -10.72
C GLU A 282 42.00 19.54 -11.61
N THR A 283 40.84 19.08 -11.16
CA THR A 283 39.60 19.13 -11.96
C THR A 283 38.41 19.48 -11.10
N ARG A 284 37.61 20.48 -11.51
CA ARG A 284 36.25 20.65 -10.97
C ARG A 284 35.33 19.63 -11.65
N LEU A 285 34.74 18.74 -10.86
CA LEU A 285 33.68 17.83 -11.29
C LEU A 285 32.34 18.39 -10.81
N SER A 286 31.54 18.91 -11.74
CA SER A 286 30.24 19.54 -11.44
C SER A 286 29.08 18.55 -11.48
N ALA A 287 29.14 17.57 -12.38
CA ALA A 287 28.11 16.54 -12.52
C ALA A 287 28.73 15.22 -13.01
N LEU A 288 28.17 14.09 -12.54
CA LEU A 288 28.51 12.76 -13.00
C LEU A 288 27.25 11.90 -13.01
N ARG A 289 26.88 11.38 -14.17
CA ARG A 289 25.69 10.55 -14.36
C ARG A 289 25.94 9.39 -15.32
N ILE A 290 25.08 8.41 -15.24
CA ILE A 290 24.93 7.36 -16.23
C ILE A 290 24.18 7.97 -17.41
N LYS A 291 24.55 7.64 -18.65
CA LYS A 291 23.76 8.10 -19.80
C LYS A 291 22.34 7.51 -19.70
N PRO A 292 21.28 8.32 -19.67
CA PRO A 292 19.92 7.79 -19.56
C PRO A 292 19.56 6.91 -20.75
N TRP A 293 19.06 5.71 -20.48
CA TRP A 293 18.49 4.82 -21.49
C TRP A 293 16.98 5.03 -21.67
N LEU A 294 16.31 5.52 -20.63
CA LEU A 294 14.89 5.85 -20.62
C LEU A 294 14.68 7.27 -21.16
N ARG A 295 13.71 7.45 -22.07
CA ARG A 295 13.44 8.77 -22.67
C ARG A 295 11.99 9.18 -22.47
N LEU A 296 11.78 10.45 -22.11
CA LEU A 296 10.47 11.06 -21.96
C LEU A 296 10.40 12.30 -22.83
N ASP A 297 9.68 12.22 -23.95
CA ASP A 297 9.53 13.30 -24.91
C ASP A 297 8.06 13.69 -25.01
N ALA A 298 7.72 14.96 -24.78
CA ALA A 298 6.35 15.47 -24.96
C ALA A 298 5.24 14.58 -24.34
N LYS A 299 5.43 14.15 -23.08
CA LYS A 299 4.52 13.23 -22.34
C LYS A 299 4.44 11.81 -22.91
N GLN A 300 5.43 11.40 -23.69
CA GLN A 300 5.55 10.03 -24.19
C GLN A 300 6.82 9.40 -23.66
N LEU A 301 6.67 8.29 -22.94
CA LEU A 301 7.78 7.53 -22.40
C LEU A 301 8.15 6.42 -23.37
N ARG A 302 9.39 6.46 -23.87
CA ARG A 302 9.95 5.43 -24.74
C ARG A 302 10.81 4.49 -23.90
N ILE A 303 10.42 3.22 -23.90
CA ILE A 303 11.13 2.13 -23.21
C ILE A 303 11.65 1.17 -24.29
N PRO A 304 12.97 0.95 -24.40
CA PRO A 304 13.54 -0.03 -25.33
C PRO A 304 13.03 -1.45 -25.03
N GLY A 305 12.81 -2.28 -26.05
CA GLY A 305 12.46 -3.69 -25.89
C GLY A 305 13.69 -4.60 -25.84
N TRP A 306 13.59 -5.74 -25.15
CA TRP A 306 14.64 -6.74 -25.07
C TRP A 306 14.24 -8.05 -25.75
N ASP A 307 15.14 -8.57 -26.57
CA ASP A 307 15.05 -9.91 -27.15
C ASP A 307 16.39 -10.62 -26.94
N ARG A 308 16.34 -11.80 -26.32
CA ARG A 308 17.54 -12.62 -26.06
C ARG A 308 18.24 -13.02 -27.36
N ALA A 309 17.53 -13.14 -28.48
CA ALA A 309 18.13 -13.48 -29.77
C ALA A 309 19.08 -12.38 -30.30
N ASN A 310 18.99 -11.15 -29.77
CA ASN A 310 19.87 -10.06 -30.16
C ASN A 310 21.22 -10.09 -29.43
N ASP A 311 21.32 -10.80 -28.29
CA ASP A 311 22.56 -11.06 -27.55
C ASP A 311 23.11 -12.40 -28.04
N GLN A 312 23.89 -12.35 -29.12
CA GLN A 312 24.26 -13.53 -29.92
C GLN A 312 25.33 -14.37 -29.23
N ASP A 313 26.23 -13.74 -28.48
CA ASP A 313 27.25 -14.44 -27.70
C ASP A 313 26.80 -14.78 -26.26
N GLY A 314 25.67 -14.22 -25.81
CA GLY A 314 25.04 -14.52 -24.55
C GLY A 314 25.77 -13.95 -23.34
N ASP A 315 26.56 -12.89 -23.52
CA ASP A 315 27.32 -12.25 -22.45
C ASP A 315 26.50 -11.24 -21.61
N GLY A 316 25.24 -11.02 -22.02
CA GLY A 316 24.28 -10.14 -21.35
C GLY A 316 24.29 -8.70 -21.87
N TYR A 317 25.03 -8.40 -22.93
CA TYR A 317 25.14 -7.09 -23.55
C TYR A 317 25.11 -7.19 -25.08
N VAL A 318 24.18 -6.47 -25.71
CA VAL A 318 24.16 -6.35 -27.18
C VAL A 318 25.20 -5.30 -27.61
N SER A 319 26.36 -5.78 -28.03
CA SER A 319 27.45 -4.97 -28.60
C SER A 319 27.01 -4.21 -29.86
N ASP A 320 27.81 -3.25 -30.32
CA ASP A 320 27.49 -2.52 -31.56
C ASP A 320 27.45 -3.40 -32.81
N VAL A 321 28.29 -4.45 -32.85
CA VAL A 321 28.24 -5.46 -33.92
C VAL A 321 26.91 -6.21 -33.85
N GLU A 322 26.59 -6.81 -32.70
CA GLU A 322 25.34 -7.56 -32.52
C GLU A 322 24.11 -6.69 -32.76
N PHE A 323 24.14 -5.44 -32.33
CA PHE A 323 23.03 -4.52 -32.55
C PHE A 323 22.84 -4.22 -34.03
N SER A 324 23.92 -4.03 -34.79
CA SER A 324 23.84 -3.80 -36.23
C SER A 324 23.32 -5.03 -36.99
N GLU A 325 23.58 -6.23 -36.47
CA GLU A 325 23.23 -7.52 -37.07
C GLU A 325 22.02 -8.20 -36.39
N ARG A 326 21.30 -7.45 -35.55
CA ARG A 326 20.30 -8.03 -34.63
C ARG A 326 19.13 -8.71 -35.38
N PRO A 327 18.77 -9.95 -35.02
CA PRO A 327 17.64 -10.64 -35.64
C PRO A 327 16.31 -9.92 -35.44
N ASN A 328 16.06 -9.39 -34.24
CA ASN A 328 14.86 -8.63 -33.92
C ASN A 328 15.16 -7.13 -33.89
N THR A 329 14.87 -6.45 -35.00
CA THR A 329 15.14 -5.02 -35.15
C THR A 329 14.20 -4.11 -34.36
N LYS A 330 13.09 -4.67 -33.83
CA LYS A 330 12.10 -3.94 -33.01
C LYS A 330 12.50 -3.86 -31.53
N ALA A 331 13.47 -4.65 -31.09
CA ALA A 331 14.02 -4.60 -29.74
C ALA A 331 15.37 -3.87 -29.77
N SER A 332 15.45 -2.68 -29.15
CA SER A 332 16.65 -1.86 -29.15
C SER A 332 17.41 -1.78 -27.83
N ALA A 333 16.94 -2.46 -26.78
CA ALA A 333 17.66 -2.54 -25.51
C ALA A 333 19.04 -3.20 -25.71
N ARG A 334 20.08 -2.57 -25.15
CA ARG A 334 21.44 -3.14 -25.09
C ARG A 334 21.65 -4.05 -23.89
N PHE A 335 20.88 -3.83 -22.83
CA PHE A 335 20.83 -4.69 -21.66
C PHE A 335 19.39 -5.02 -21.31
N ARG A 336 19.13 -6.23 -20.83
CA ARG A 336 17.79 -6.70 -20.42
C ARG A 336 17.06 -5.73 -19.49
N HIS A 337 17.75 -5.14 -18.52
CA HIS A 337 17.15 -4.21 -17.54
C HIS A 337 16.50 -2.96 -18.17
N GLN A 338 16.94 -2.55 -19.37
CA GLN A 338 16.41 -1.38 -20.07
C GLN A 338 14.99 -1.62 -20.61
N ALA A 339 14.56 -2.88 -20.67
CA ALA A 339 13.23 -3.26 -21.12
C ALA A 339 12.23 -3.50 -19.99
N ARG A 340 12.62 -3.27 -18.73
CA ARG A 340 11.74 -3.51 -17.59
C ARG A 340 10.46 -2.68 -17.68
N LEU A 341 9.33 -3.29 -17.33
CA LEU A 341 8.04 -2.63 -17.27
C LEU A 341 8.00 -1.58 -16.16
N ILE A 342 7.88 -0.31 -16.55
CA ILE A 342 7.67 0.82 -15.64
C ILE A 342 6.24 1.34 -15.83
N PRO A 343 5.35 1.23 -14.83
CA PRO A 343 4.03 1.84 -14.90
C PRO A 343 4.16 3.36 -15.04
N ALA A 344 3.37 3.94 -15.93
CA ALA A 344 3.55 5.35 -16.33
C ALA A 344 2.30 6.22 -16.08
N SER A 345 1.22 5.63 -15.56
CA SER A 345 -0.03 6.33 -15.24
C SER A 345 -0.45 6.08 -13.79
N ASN A 346 -1.08 7.08 -13.15
CA ASN A 346 -1.64 6.98 -11.79
C ASN A 346 -0.64 6.54 -10.70
N MET A 347 0.62 6.97 -10.85
CA MET A 347 1.70 6.69 -9.90
C MET A 347 1.70 7.68 -8.75
N TRP A 348 2.08 7.21 -7.56
CA TRP A 348 2.24 8.11 -6.41
C TRP A 348 3.41 9.08 -6.66
N PRO A 349 3.30 10.35 -6.26
CA PRO A 349 4.40 11.31 -6.35
C PRO A 349 5.67 10.78 -5.67
N GLY A 350 6.83 10.99 -6.28
CA GLY A 350 8.13 10.56 -5.74
C GLY A 350 8.41 9.06 -5.85
N THR A 351 7.56 8.27 -6.52
CA THR A 351 7.75 6.81 -6.67
C THR A 351 8.12 6.41 -8.10
N CYS A 352 8.88 5.33 -8.24
CA CYS A 352 9.14 4.65 -9.51
C CYS A 352 9.21 3.16 -9.24
N TRP A 353 8.46 2.37 -10.01
CA TRP A 353 8.34 0.93 -9.82
C TRP A 353 8.73 0.18 -11.09
N TYR A 354 9.33 -0.98 -10.90
CA TYR A 354 9.35 -2.05 -11.89
C TYR A 354 8.29 -3.08 -11.55
N ARG A 355 7.59 -3.59 -12.56
CA ARG A 355 6.67 -4.73 -12.37
C ARG A 355 7.44 -6.02 -12.14
N VAL A 356 7.04 -6.73 -11.11
CA VAL A 356 7.59 -8.04 -10.77
C VAL A 356 7.03 -9.10 -11.71
N SER A 357 7.89 -9.98 -12.22
CA SER A 357 7.45 -11.19 -12.93
C SER A 357 7.19 -12.32 -11.93
N PHE A 358 6.12 -13.06 -12.17
CA PHE A 358 5.75 -14.24 -11.38
C PHE A 358 5.91 -15.54 -12.17
N VAL A 359 6.61 -15.50 -13.31
CA VAL A 359 6.77 -16.67 -14.20
C VAL A 359 7.91 -17.60 -13.74
N ASN A 360 8.98 -17.06 -13.14
CA ASN A 360 10.13 -17.86 -12.72
C ASN A 360 9.94 -18.43 -11.30
N ASP A 361 9.80 -19.75 -11.20
CA ASP A 361 9.57 -20.43 -9.93
C ASP A 361 10.72 -20.30 -8.92
N ALA A 362 11.97 -20.30 -9.38
CA ALA A 362 13.13 -20.16 -8.50
C ALA A 362 13.22 -18.76 -7.91
N PHE A 363 12.93 -17.72 -8.71
CA PHE A 363 12.85 -16.35 -8.22
C PHE A 363 11.68 -16.19 -7.25
N ASN A 364 10.49 -16.70 -7.58
CA ASN A 364 9.31 -16.65 -6.71
C ASN A 364 9.55 -17.33 -5.35
N GLU A 365 10.38 -18.37 -5.29
CA GLU A 365 10.79 -19.00 -4.05
C GLU A 365 11.67 -18.06 -3.19
N VAL A 366 12.67 -17.42 -3.79
CA VAL A 366 13.48 -16.39 -3.11
C VAL A 366 12.61 -15.21 -2.64
N HIS A 367 11.69 -14.74 -3.49
CA HIS A 367 10.82 -13.62 -3.18
C HIS A 367 9.80 -13.92 -2.09
N ALA A 368 9.23 -15.12 -2.05
CA ALA A 368 8.36 -15.53 -0.92
C ALA A 368 9.16 -15.63 0.40
N ASN A 369 10.43 -16.05 0.34
CA ASN A 369 11.30 -16.11 1.51
C ASN A 369 11.66 -14.73 2.08
N TRP A 370 11.67 -13.67 1.26
CA TRP A 370 11.80 -12.30 1.75
C TRP A 370 10.69 -11.97 2.75
N TYR A 371 9.43 -12.24 2.39
CA TYR A 371 8.30 -11.95 3.28
C TYR A 371 8.35 -12.77 4.55
N ARG A 372 8.73 -14.06 4.47
CA ARG A 372 8.98 -14.87 5.66
C ARG A 372 10.05 -14.24 6.55
N HIS A 373 11.19 -13.87 5.98
CA HIS A 373 12.29 -13.25 6.73
C HIS A 373 11.85 -11.93 7.38
N ASP A 374 11.23 -11.05 6.60
CA ASP A 374 10.93 -9.70 7.04
C ASP A 374 9.78 -9.66 8.05
N TRP A 375 8.73 -10.47 7.87
CA TRP A 375 7.60 -10.54 8.80
C TRP A 375 8.01 -11.14 10.14
N LEU A 376 8.82 -12.22 10.14
CA LEU A 376 9.34 -12.81 11.37
C LEU A 376 10.17 -11.82 12.18
N ARG A 377 11.02 -11.04 11.50
CA ARG A 377 11.85 -10.01 12.13
C ARG A 377 11.02 -8.86 12.73
N GLN A 378 9.88 -8.55 12.13
CA GLN A 378 8.98 -7.49 12.59
C GLN A 378 7.91 -7.97 13.59
N GLY A 379 7.79 -9.28 13.82
CA GLY A 379 6.76 -9.86 14.70
C GLY A 379 5.35 -9.83 14.10
N LEU A 380 5.22 -9.78 12.77
CA LEU A 380 3.93 -9.59 12.10
C LEU A 380 3.13 -10.90 12.01
N SER A 381 1.81 -10.78 12.19
CA SER A 381 0.83 -11.85 11.96
C SER A 381 0.53 -12.06 10.46
N GLY A 382 0.70 -11.02 9.66
CA GLY A 382 0.49 -11.01 8.21
C GLY A 382 0.90 -9.68 7.60
N ALA A 383 0.46 -9.43 6.37
CA ALA A 383 0.63 -8.13 5.74
C ALA A 383 -0.51 -7.84 4.77
N TYR A 384 -0.74 -6.56 4.50
CA TYR A 384 -1.73 -6.10 3.54
C TYR A 384 -1.05 -5.53 2.31
N ASN A 385 -1.60 -5.90 1.16
CA ASN A 385 -1.14 -5.41 -0.13
C ASN A 385 -1.96 -4.19 -0.55
N ASP A 386 -1.28 -3.06 -0.66
CA ASP A 386 -1.87 -1.81 -1.14
C ASP A 386 -1.70 -1.70 -2.66
N ASP A 387 -2.47 -0.83 -3.30
CA ASP A 387 -2.42 -0.65 -4.76
C ASP A 387 -2.61 -1.96 -5.57
N MET A 388 -3.35 -2.94 -5.03
CA MET A 388 -3.57 -4.24 -5.67
C MET A 388 -4.34 -4.16 -7.00
N ALA A 389 -5.03 -3.05 -7.26
CA ALA A 389 -5.68 -2.77 -8.55
C ALA A 389 -4.72 -2.20 -9.61
N LYS A 390 -3.48 -1.84 -9.25
CA LYS A 390 -2.44 -1.37 -10.17
C LYS A 390 -1.73 -2.58 -10.80
N LEU A 391 -2.38 -3.20 -11.78
CA LEU A 391 -1.90 -4.38 -12.49
C LEU A 391 -1.28 -3.99 -13.84
N LEU A 392 -1.64 -4.69 -14.93
CA LEU A 392 -1.10 -4.49 -16.28
C LEU A 392 -2.11 -3.88 -17.27
N ASP A 393 -3.25 -3.36 -16.81
CA ASP A 393 -4.29 -2.77 -17.65
C ASP A 393 -4.02 -1.29 -17.98
N SER A 394 -4.94 -0.69 -18.75
CA SER A 394 -4.80 0.66 -19.30
C SER A 394 -4.76 1.77 -18.24
N ASN A 395 -5.15 1.48 -17.00
CA ASN A 395 -4.99 2.41 -15.87
C ASN A 395 -3.52 2.61 -15.45
N GLN A 396 -2.61 1.73 -15.86
CA GLN A 396 -1.18 1.76 -15.56
C GLN A 396 -0.31 1.89 -16.83
N PHE A 397 -0.79 1.34 -17.96
CA PHE A 397 -0.08 1.29 -19.23
C PHE A 397 -0.96 1.76 -20.39
N SER A 398 -0.90 3.04 -20.73
CA SER A 398 -1.52 3.57 -21.95
C SER A 398 -0.55 3.43 -23.13
N VAL A 399 -0.63 2.31 -23.85
CA VAL A 399 0.31 1.98 -24.94
C VAL A 399 -0.10 2.66 -26.24
N HIS A 400 0.81 3.42 -26.86
CA HIS A 400 0.66 3.99 -28.20
C HIS A 400 1.29 3.13 -29.30
N GLU A 401 2.47 2.57 -29.03
CA GLU A 401 3.23 1.73 -29.97
C GLU A 401 3.91 0.58 -29.20
N GLY A 402 4.04 -0.58 -29.83
CA GLY A 402 4.67 -1.77 -29.24
C GLY A 402 3.80 -2.45 -28.17
N GLY A 403 4.38 -2.62 -26.98
CA GLY A 403 3.72 -3.07 -25.76
C GLY A 403 3.68 -4.59 -25.56
N GLN A 404 4.26 -5.39 -26.45
CA GLN A 404 4.35 -6.84 -26.28
C GLN A 404 5.18 -7.19 -25.04
N LEU A 405 4.66 -8.08 -24.20
CA LEU A 405 5.35 -8.59 -23.02
C LEU A 405 6.19 -9.82 -23.36
N SER A 406 7.35 -9.95 -22.73
CA SER A 406 8.24 -11.11 -22.90
C SER A 406 7.76 -12.32 -22.09
N GLU A 407 7.23 -12.08 -20.89
CA GLU A 407 6.81 -13.13 -19.95
C GLU A 407 5.36 -13.57 -20.14
N LEU A 408 4.56 -12.83 -20.92
CA LEU A 408 3.14 -13.10 -21.15
C LEU A 408 2.79 -12.97 -22.64
N PRO A 409 1.85 -13.79 -23.16
CA PRO A 409 1.42 -13.73 -24.56
C PRO A 409 0.44 -12.58 -24.83
N PHE A 410 0.58 -11.46 -24.13
CA PHE A 410 -0.33 -10.33 -24.17
C PHE A 410 0.42 -9.01 -24.28
N LYS A 411 -0.30 -7.95 -24.62
CA LYS A 411 0.21 -6.58 -24.58
C LYS A 411 -0.11 -5.93 -23.24
N ALA A 412 0.83 -5.14 -22.71
CA ALA A 412 0.54 -4.23 -21.61
C ALA A 412 -0.63 -3.30 -21.98
N GLY A 413 -1.39 -2.85 -20.98
CA GLY A 413 -2.56 -1.99 -21.16
C GLY A 413 -3.85 -2.73 -21.47
N THR A 414 -3.83 -4.07 -21.52
CA THR A 414 -5.01 -4.90 -21.85
C THR A 414 -5.59 -5.58 -20.62
N THR A 415 -6.91 -5.80 -20.63
CA THR A 415 -7.60 -6.55 -19.57
C THR A 415 -7.12 -8.00 -19.49
N ASP A 416 -6.78 -8.63 -20.61
CA ASP A 416 -6.27 -10.01 -20.63
C ASP A 416 -4.90 -10.11 -19.94
N ALA A 417 -3.98 -9.18 -20.23
CA ALA A 417 -2.68 -9.13 -19.54
C ALA A 417 -2.86 -8.93 -18.03
N ALA A 418 -3.75 -8.01 -17.62
CA ALA A 418 -4.00 -7.74 -16.21
C ALA A 418 -4.64 -8.93 -15.49
N THR A 419 -5.59 -9.62 -16.14
CA THR A 419 -6.28 -10.78 -15.58
C THR A 419 -5.32 -11.97 -15.43
N GLU A 420 -4.48 -12.23 -16.43
CA GLU A 420 -3.50 -13.32 -16.34
C GLU A 420 -2.43 -13.03 -15.29
N TYR A 421 -1.91 -11.80 -15.27
CA TYR A 421 -0.98 -11.36 -14.23
C TYR A 421 -1.57 -11.48 -12.83
N ALA A 422 -2.85 -11.16 -12.65
CA ALA A 422 -3.56 -11.31 -11.38
C ALA A 422 -3.65 -12.77 -10.91
N LYS A 423 -3.77 -13.75 -11.83
CA LYS A 423 -3.72 -15.18 -11.48
C LYS A 423 -2.33 -15.58 -10.99
N GLN A 424 -1.28 -15.17 -11.69
CA GLN A 424 0.09 -15.46 -11.28
C GLN A 424 0.43 -14.80 -9.94
N LEU A 425 -0.05 -13.58 -9.71
CA LEU A 425 0.04 -12.92 -8.41
C LEU A 425 -0.69 -13.72 -7.32
N ALA A 426 -1.88 -14.27 -7.61
CA ALA A 426 -2.61 -15.11 -6.65
C ALA A 426 -1.80 -16.36 -6.25
N ASP A 427 -1.18 -17.04 -7.22
CA ASP A 427 -0.33 -18.20 -6.98
C ASP A 427 0.92 -17.85 -6.16
N PHE A 428 1.52 -16.69 -6.44
CA PHE A 428 2.63 -16.17 -5.65
C PHE A 428 2.20 -15.86 -4.21
N LEU A 429 1.06 -15.18 -4.01
CA LEU A 429 0.53 -14.89 -2.68
C LEU A 429 0.18 -16.17 -1.91
N LEU A 430 -0.31 -17.21 -2.58
CA LEU A 430 -0.51 -18.52 -1.97
C LEU A 430 0.81 -19.14 -1.51
N ARG A 431 1.90 -18.97 -2.28
CA ARG A 431 3.25 -19.35 -1.86
C ARG A 431 3.70 -18.56 -0.64
N VAL A 432 3.45 -17.24 -0.61
CA VAL A 432 3.74 -16.41 0.57
C VAL A 432 2.99 -16.95 1.80
N LYS A 433 1.69 -17.25 1.70
CA LYS A 433 0.92 -17.86 2.79
C LYS A 433 1.53 -19.18 3.28
N LYS A 434 1.95 -20.05 2.36
CA LYS A 434 2.62 -21.32 2.72
C LYS A 434 3.96 -21.08 3.43
N LYS A 435 4.75 -20.08 3.03
CA LYS A 435 6.06 -19.81 3.65
C LYS A 435 5.94 -19.14 5.02
N THR A 436 4.96 -18.26 5.18
CA THR A 436 4.75 -17.48 6.39
C THR A 436 3.78 -18.14 7.37
N GLN A 437 2.99 -19.11 6.91
CA GLN A 437 1.89 -19.73 7.64
C GLN A 437 0.82 -18.72 8.09
N THR A 438 0.72 -17.58 7.41
CA THR A 438 -0.26 -16.54 7.77
C THR A 438 -1.69 -16.94 7.39
N THR A 439 -2.64 -16.52 8.23
CA THR A 439 -4.08 -16.48 7.94
C THR A 439 -4.61 -15.04 7.94
N TRP A 440 -3.69 -14.08 7.78
CA TRP A 440 -3.93 -12.64 7.84
C TRP A 440 -3.31 -11.94 6.63
N LEU A 441 -3.35 -12.59 5.45
CA LEU A 441 -3.00 -11.91 4.22
C LEU A 441 -4.14 -10.97 3.84
N ALA A 442 -3.83 -9.70 3.68
CA ALA A 442 -4.82 -8.67 3.46
C ALA A 442 -4.61 -7.92 2.14
N ALA A 443 -5.65 -7.21 1.70
CA ALA A 443 -5.56 -6.29 0.56
C ALA A 443 -6.38 -5.02 0.82
N ASN A 444 -5.86 -3.88 0.40
CA ASN A 444 -6.63 -2.64 0.33
C ASN A 444 -7.44 -2.61 -0.96
N ILE A 445 -8.76 -2.55 -0.81
CA ILE A 445 -9.70 -2.47 -1.94
C ILE A 445 -10.57 -1.22 -1.88
N SER A 446 -10.36 -0.33 -0.89
CA SER A 446 -11.20 0.84 -0.65
C SER A 446 -12.69 0.49 -0.76
N GLU A 447 -13.41 1.08 -1.72
CA GLU A 447 -14.84 0.86 -1.96
C GLU A 447 -15.15 -0.13 -3.10
N ILE A 448 -14.15 -0.80 -3.68
CA ILE A 448 -14.34 -1.66 -4.85
C ILE A 448 -15.28 -2.83 -4.50
N ASN A 449 -16.30 -3.06 -5.31
CA ASN A 449 -17.10 -4.28 -5.26
C ASN A 449 -16.41 -5.36 -6.12
N LEU A 450 -15.84 -6.37 -5.46
CA LEU A 450 -15.03 -7.42 -6.11
C LEU A 450 -15.80 -8.29 -7.11
N TRP A 451 -17.13 -8.35 -7.02
CA TRP A 451 -17.95 -9.05 -8.01
C TRP A 451 -18.24 -8.22 -9.25
N HIS A 452 -17.98 -6.91 -9.21
CA HIS A 452 -18.14 -6.01 -10.35
C HIS A 452 -16.81 -5.67 -11.02
N TYR A 453 -15.69 -5.98 -10.37
CA TYR A 453 -14.34 -5.68 -10.84
C TYR A 453 -13.75 -6.89 -11.57
N SER A 454 -13.97 -6.94 -12.89
CA SER A 454 -13.65 -8.11 -13.73
C SER A 454 -12.16 -8.42 -13.87
N VAL A 455 -11.28 -7.46 -13.59
CA VAL A 455 -9.82 -7.65 -13.68
C VAL A 455 -9.32 -8.58 -12.58
N TRP A 456 -10.02 -8.67 -11.44
CA TRP A 456 -9.64 -9.58 -10.37
C TRP A 456 -10.32 -10.93 -10.53
N PRO A 457 -9.54 -11.98 -10.84
CA PRO A 457 -10.09 -13.31 -10.95
C PRO A 457 -10.43 -13.85 -9.56
N VAL A 458 -11.32 -14.85 -9.53
CA VAL A 458 -11.73 -15.53 -8.28
C VAL A 458 -10.53 -16.04 -7.48
N GLN A 459 -9.49 -16.54 -8.16
CA GLN A 459 -8.24 -16.99 -7.55
C GLN A 459 -7.56 -15.91 -6.70
N LEU A 460 -7.54 -14.66 -7.18
CA LEU A 460 -6.94 -13.55 -6.45
C LEU A 460 -7.79 -13.12 -5.26
N ARG A 461 -9.12 -13.22 -5.36
CA ARG A 461 -10.01 -12.98 -4.23
C ARG A 461 -9.81 -14.05 -3.15
N ASP A 462 -9.82 -15.32 -3.55
CA ASP A 462 -9.86 -16.46 -2.63
C ASP A 462 -8.54 -16.69 -1.85
N VAL A 463 -7.42 -16.08 -2.28
CA VAL A 463 -6.16 -16.13 -1.53
C VAL A 463 -6.10 -15.13 -0.37
N ILE A 464 -6.92 -14.07 -0.39
CA ILE A 464 -6.92 -13.00 0.61
C ILE A 464 -7.85 -13.37 1.78
N ASP A 465 -7.40 -13.11 3.02
CA ASP A 465 -8.15 -13.43 4.24
C ASP A 465 -8.90 -12.21 4.81
N LEU A 466 -8.45 -11.00 4.46
CA LEU A 466 -8.85 -9.75 5.11
C LEU A 466 -8.84 -8.56 4.14
N TRP A 467 -9.92 -7.78 4.16
CA TRP A 467 -10.14 -6.67 3.24
C TRP A 467 -10.11 -5.33 3.97
N LEU A 468 -9.19 -4.44 3.62
CA LEU A 468 -9.21 -3.05 4.08
C LEU A 468 -10.14 -2.23 3.16
N ARG A 469 -11.15 -1.60 3.76
CA ARG A 469 -12.21 -0.85 3.10
C ARG A 469 -12.09 0.64 3.44
N GLU A 470 -11.08 1.27 2.86
CA GLU A 470 -10.75 2.69 3.05
C GLU A 470 -11.87 3.64 2.57
N HIS A 471 -12.22 4.61 3.42
CA HIS A 471 -13.29 5.60 3.20
C HIS A 471 -14.67 5.04 2.87
N TYR A 472 -14.92 3.76 3.17
CA TYR A 472 -16.14 3.06 2.77
C TYR A 472 -17.42 3.72 3.29
N LEU A 473 -17.37 4.21 4.53
CA LEU A 473 -18.48 4.90 5.18
C LEU A 473 -18.19 6.39 5.31
N THR A 474 -19.21 7.19 5.01
CA THR A 474 -19.22 8.65 5.19
C THR A 474 -20.56 9.08 5.77
N PRO A 475 -20.63 10.11 6.65
CA PRO A 475 -21.87 10.56 7.26
C PRO A 475 -23.01 10.74 6.25
N ALA A 476 -22.73 11.29 5.07
CA ALA A 476 -23.69 11.53 4.00
C ALA A 476 -23.69 10.45 2.87
N MET A 477 -23.49 9.17 3.20
CA MET A 477 -23.39 8.04 2.24
C MET A 477 -24.62 7.86 1.32
N GLY A 478 -25.81 8.24 1.78
CA GLY A 478 -27.07 8.10 1.01
C GLY A 478 -27.60 6.67 0.92
N LEU A 479 -28.91 6.52 0.80
CA LEU A 479 -29.59 5.20 0.78
C LEU A 479 -29.23 4.38 -0.46
N GLN A 480 -29.00 5.03 -1.61
CA GLN A 480 -28.65 4.29 -2.82
C GLN A 480 -27.30 3.58 -2.70
N LYS A 481 -26.29 4.24 -2.12
CA LYS A 481 -24.98 3.62 -1.89
C LYS A 481 -25.09 2.53 -0.82
N MET A 482 -25.79 2.81 0.29
CA MET A 482 -26.05 1.82 1.35
C MET A 482 -26.70 0.53 0.79
N GLN A 483 -27.72 0.65 -0.05
CA GLN A 483 -28.45 -0.50 -0.63
C GLN A 483 -27.67 -1.25 -1.73
N ARG A 484 -26.52 -0.73 -2.18
CA ARG A 484 -25.63 -1.39 -3.15
C ARG A 484 -24.40 -2.04 -2.50
N ALA A 485 -24.19 -1.77 -1.22
CA ALA A 485 -23.02 -2.15 -0.42
C ALA A 485 -23.15 -3.56 0.21
N TRP A 486 -23.69 -4.53 -0.54
CA TRP A 486 -23.97 -5.88 -0.02
C TRP A 486 -22.70 -6.76 0.11
N GLU A 487 -21.60 -6.36 -0.52
CA GLU A 487 -20.38 -7.16 -0.67
C GLU A 487 -19.71 -7.54 0.65
N THR A 488 -19.79 -6.71 1.70
CA THR A 488 -19.25 -7.06 3.03
C THR A 488 -19.89 -8.34 3.58
N PHE A 489 -21.19 -8.54 3.32
CA PHE A 489 -21.91 -9.74 3.76
C PHE A 489 -21.58 -10.97 2.91
N ALA A 490 -21.17 -10.76 1.66
CA ALA A 490 -20.68 -11.81 0.77
C ALA A 490 -19.27 -12.26 1.18
N LEU A 491 -18.36 -11.32 1.46
CA LEU A 491 -17.00 -11.60 1.95
C LEU A 491 -17.05 -12.38 3.27
N ALA A 492 -17.86 -11.93 4.23
CA ALA A 492 -18.03 -12.66 5.49
C ALA A 492 -18.69 -14.05 5.30
N LYS A 493 -19.49 -14.24 4.25
CA LYS A 493 -20.07 -15.55 3.91
C LYS A 493 -19.01 -16.49 3.32
N ALA A 494 -18.03 -15.96 2.59
CA ALA A 494 -16.86 -16.70 2.11
C ALA A 494 -15.87 -17.07 3.24
N GLY A 495 -15.93 -16.37 4.38
CA GLY A 495 -15.05 -16.61 5.53
C GLY A 495 -14.07 -15.45 5.79
N ASP A 496 -14.05 -14.48 4.88
CA ASP A 496 -13.12 -13.35 4.89
C ASP A 496 -13.52 -12.30 5.92
N LYS A 497 -12.53 -11.52 6.35
CA LYS A 497 -12.70 -10.41 7.29
C LYS A 497 -12.68 -9.07 6.56
N SER A 498 -13.17 -8.02 7.21
CA SER A 498 -13.09 -6.65 6.68
C SER A 498 -12.80 -5.63 7.77
N VAL A 499 -11.77 -4.80 7.57
CA VAL A 499 -11.65 -3.53 8.30
C VAL A 499 -12.46 -2.49 7.54
N ILE A 500 -13.48 -1.95 8.19
CA ILE A 500 -14.38 -0.96 7.61
C ILE A 500 -14.02 0.41 8.17
N MET A 501 -13.56 1.29 7.30
CA MET A 501 -13.23 2.65 7.68
C MET A 501 -14.43 3.58 7.54
N ALA A 502 -14.81 4.22 8.63
CA ALA A 502 -15.69 5.36 8.62
C ALA A 502 -14.86 6.65 8.64
N SER A 503 -15.16 7.56 7.72
CA SER A 503 -14.52 8.88 7.68
C SER A 503 -15.53 9.98 7.87
N VAL A 504 -15.13 11.08 8.49
CA VAL A 504 -15.98 12.28 8.67
C VAL A 504 -16.21 13.11 7.39
N LYS A 505 -15.67 12.64 6.26
CA LYS A 505 -15.76 13.30 4.95
C LYS A 505 -17.21 13.48 4.49
N GLY A 506 -17.53 14.66 3.95
CA GLY A 506 -18.88 15.05 3.54
C GLY A 506 -19.86 15.24 4.71
N GLY A 507 -19.36 15.28 5.95
CA GLY A 507 -20.15 15.41 7.17
C GLY A 507 -20.40 16.85 7.62
N ARG A 508 -20.92 16.99 8.84
CA ARG A 508 -21.17 18.27 9.51
C ARG A 508 -19.87 18.98 9.87
N SER A 509 -18.83 18.23 10.20
CA SER A 509 -17.50 18.74 10.53
C SER A 509 -16.86 19.50 9.37
N GLU A 510 -17.17 19.17 8.11
CA GLU A 510 -16.74 19.98 6.96
C GLU A 510 -17.47 21.33 6.87
N LEU A 511 -18.73 21.40 7.31
CA LEU A 511 -19.52 22.63 7.30
C LEU A 511 -19.23 23.53 8.51
N ALA A 512 -18.93 22.92 9.66
CA ALA A 512 -18.67 23.61 10.92
C ALA A 512 -17.40 23.04 11.60
N PRO A 513 -16.20 23.23 11.01
CA PRO A 513 -14.96 22.59 11.48
C PRO A 513 -14.52 23.04 12.88
N SER A 514 -14.99 24.18 13.37
CA SER A 514 -14.74 24.66 14.74
C SER A 514 -15.71 24.11 15.79
N SER A 515 -16.73 23.35 15.38
CA SER A 515 -17.76 22.84 16.29
C SER A 515 -17.43 21.41 16.74
N ASP A 516 -17.10 21.24 18.02
CA ASP A 516 -16.92 19.92 18.64
C ASP A 516 -18.13 19.00 18.38
N LEU A 517 -19.35 19.52 18.57
CA LEU A 517 -20.59 18.78 18.33
C LEU A 517 -20.71 18.29 16.88
N ALA A 518 -20.23 19.05 15.89
CA ALA A 518 -20.28 18.62 14.50
C ALA A 518 -19.38 17.39 14.24
N TRP A 519 -18.17 17.38 14.83
CA TRP A 519 -17.26 16.23 14.76
C TRP A 519 -17.83 15.01 15.48
N GLN A 520 -18.30 15.18 16.73
CA GLN A 520 -18.89 14.10 17.50
C GLN A 520 -20.08 13.47 16.78
N ARG A 521 -20.97 14.28 16.19
CA ARG A 521 -22.13 13.78 15.43
C ARG A 521 -21.75 12.99 14.17
N ASP A 522 -20.68 13.40 13.48
CA ASP A 522 -20.18 12.64 12.33
C ASP A 522 -19.56 11.32 12.77
N ILE A 523 -18.81 11.27 13.88
CA ILE A 523 -18.23 10.04 14.43
C ILE A 523 -19.34 9.09 14.92
N GLU A 524 -20.32 9.60 15.67
CA GLU A 524 -21.51 8.82 16.09
C GLU A 524 -22.24 8.24 14.88
N THR A 525 -22.44 9.04 13.82
CA THR A 525 -23.08 8.60 12.58
C THR A 525 -22.24 7.54 11.89
N GLY A 526 -20.92 7.70 11.85
CA GLY A 526 -19.98 6.72 11.30
C GLY A 526 -20.04 5.38 12.02
N LEU A 527 -20.09 5.38 13.36
CA LEU A 527 -20.26 4.17 14.15
C LEU A 527 -21.63 3.52 13.92
N ALA A 528 -22.70 4.32 13.86
CA ALA A 528 -24.04 3.80 13.54
C ALA A 528 -24.07 3.15 12.15
N GLN A 529 -23.50 3.80 11.13
CA GLN A 529 -23.35 3.22 9.80
C GLN A 529 -22.52 1.93 9.83
N TYR A 530 -21.41 1.92 10.57
CA TYR A 530 -20.61 0.71 10.73
C TYR A 530 -21.44 -0.45 11.31
N TYR A 531 -22.26 -0.20 12.33
CA TYR A 531 -23.13 -1.23 12.88
C TYR A 531 -24.22 -1.72 11.93
N PHE A 532 -24.52 -1.02 10.82
CA PHE A 532 -25.31 -1.62 9.74
C PHE A 532 -24.53 -2.75 9.04
N PHE A 533 -23.22 -2.60 8.85
CA PHE A 533 -22.36 -3.60 8.20
C PHE A 533 -21.73 -4.61 9.16
N ASN A 534 -21.75 -4.36 10.47
CA ASN A 534 -21.07 -5.17 11.47
C ASN A 534 -21.53 -6.65 11.47
N LEU A 535 -20.56 -7.55 11.45
CA LEU A 535 -20.72 -8.99 11.64
C LEU A 535 -19.63 -9.38 12.65
N PRO A 536 -19.99 -9.53 13.95
CA PRO A 536 -18.99 -9.84 14.98
C PRO A 536 -18.11 -11.02 14.60
N GLY A 537 -16.79 -10.87 14.76
CA GLY A 537 -15.76 -11.82 14.33
C GLY A 537 -15.34 -11.73 12.84
N TYR A 538 -16.04 -10.95 12.01
CA TYR A 538 -15.72 -10.76 10.59
C TYR A 538 -15.43 -9.31 10.23
N THR A 539 -16.01 -8.34 10.94
CA THR A 539 -15.78 -6.92 10.66
C THR A 539 -15.11 -6.22 11.83
N PHE A 540 -14.25 -5.25 11.51
CA PHE A 540 -13.54 -4.41 12.47
C PHE A 540 -13.75 -2.94 12.13
N PHE A 541 -14.03 -2.13 13.15
CA PHE A 541 -14.28 -0.72 13.00
C PHE A 541 -12.98 0.09 13.06
N HIS A 542 -12.79 0.99 12.11
CA HIS A 542 -11.81 2.05 12.20
C HIS A 542 -12.47 3.39 11.87
N SER A 543 -12.20 4.41 12.67
CA SER A 543 -12.70 5.77 12.46
C SER A 543 -11.54 6.67 12.08
N TRP A 544 -11.73 7.49 11.05
CA TRP A 544 -10.68 8.32 10.51
C TRP A 544 -11.19 9.71 10.11
N ASN A 545 -10.24 10.62 9.93
CA ASN A 545 -10.53 11.96 9.43
C ASN A 545 -10.81 11.96 7.91
N GLN A 546 -10.83 13.15 7.31
CA GLN A 546 -11.12 13.37 5.89
C GLN A 546 -9.90 13.25 4.95
N THR A 547 -8.71 12.99 5.48
CA THR A 547 -7.41 13.06 4.79
C THR A 547 -6.81 11.67 4.54
N TYR A 548 -5.90 11.58 3.58
CA TYR A 548 -5.10 10.37 3.32
C TYR A 548 -3.78 10.32 4.13
N PHE A 549 -3.60 11.22 5.11
CA PHE A 549 -2.37 11.30 5.91
C PHE A 549 -2.55 10.66 7.28
N TYR A 550 -2.27 9.36 7.34
CA TYR A 550 -2.35 8.53 8.53
C TYR A 550 -1.39 8.91 9.65
N GLY A 551 -1.63 8.32 10.83
CA GLY A 551 -0.75 8.41 12.00
C GLY A 551 -1.44 8.91 13.27
N SER A 552 -0.71 8.73 14.36
CA SER A 552 -1.12 8.91 15.76
C SER A 552 -0.72 10.28 16.34
N GLY A 553 0.09 11.06 15.62
CA GLY A 553 0.55 12.37 16.07
C GLY A 553 -0.58 13.37 16.31
N ASN A 554 -0.24 14.54 16.82
CA ASN A 554 -1.22 15.50 17.32
C ASN A 554 -2.16 16.07 16.24
N THR A 555 -3.39 16.37 16.63
CA THR A 555 -4.39 17.07 15.81
C THR A 555 -3.95 18.50 15.51
N THR A 556 -4.46 19.01 14.39
CA THR A 556 -4.35 20.42 13.96
C THR A 556 -5.74 20.95 13.66
N LEU A 557 -5.90 22.27 13.53
CA LEU A 557 -7.18 22.87 13.14
C LEU A 557 -7.66 22.47 11.73
N ARG A 558 -6.82 21.79 10.92
CA ARG A 558 -7.22 21.24 9.62
C ARG A 558 -7.94 19.89 9.73
N ASN A 559 -7.76 19.19 10.85
CA ASN A 559 -8.25 17.83 11.02
C ASN A 559 -8.93 17.60 12.38
N TRP A 560 -9.17 18.63 13.18
CA TRP A 560 -9.98 18.55 14.39
C TRP A 560 -10.37 19.96 14.85
N TYR A 561 -11.41 20.09 15.68
CA TYR A 561 -11.82 21.40 16.21
C TYR A 561 -10.79 22.02 17.16
N ARG A 562 -9.91 21.20 17.76
CA ARG A 562 -8.86 21.59 18.70
C ARG A 562 -7.52 20.96 18.31
N GLN A 563 -6.44 21.72 18.42
CA GLN A 563 -5.08 21.21 18.16
C GLN A 563 -4.46 20.56 19.41
N GLY A 564 -3.44 19.73 19.18
CA GLY A 564 -2.53 19.27 20.25
C GLY A 564 -2.99 18.04 21.02
N VAL A 565 -3.97 17.28 20.52
CA VAL A 565 -4.36 15.99 21.12
C VAL A 565 -4.11 14.84 20.14
N PRO A 566 -3.85 13.61 20.59
CA PRO A 566 -3.63 12.48 19.69
C PRO A 566 -4.82 12.21 18.77
N LYS A 567 -4.57 12.04 17.46
CA LYS A 567 -5.63 11.88 16.46
C LYS A 567 -6.49 10.63 16.69
N ASN A 568 -5.87 9.46 16.81
CA ASN A 568 -6.60 8.20 16.90
C ASN A 568 -7.56 8.17 18.11
N TRP A 569 -7.16 8.79 19.21
CA TRP A 569 -8.00 8.94 20.40
C TRP A 569 -9.27 9.74 20.13
N VAL A 570 -9.18 10.90 19.48
CA VAL A 570 -10.37 11.74 19.25
C VAL A 570 -11.30 11.20 18.16
N TYR A 571 -10.82 10.27 17.33
CA TYR A 571 -11.65 9.68 16.27
C TYR A 571 -12.31 8.37 16.68
N GLN A 572 -11.73 7.61 17.61
CA GLN A 572 -12.36 6.38 18.11
C GLN A 572 -13.37 6.72 19.22
N PRO A 573 -14.67 6.41 19.04
CA PRO A 573 -15.70 6.65 20.03
C PRO A 573 -15.69 5.55 21.11
N THR A 574 -14.60 5.47 21.89
CA THR A 574 -14.36 4.40 22.89
C THR A 574 -15.53 4.24 23.85
N GLY A 575 -16.06 5.33 24.42
CA GLY A 575 -17.21 5.27 25.34
C GLY A 575 -18.45 4.64 24.71
N MET A 576 -18.71 4.88 23.42
CA MET A 576 -19.81 4.20 22.71
C MET A 576 -19.53 2.72 22.44
N LEU A 577 -18.28 2.38 22.12
CA LEU A 577 -17.86 1.02 21.79
C LEU A 577 -17.87 0.10 23.03
N GLU A 578 -17.62 0.64 24.22
CA GLU A 578 -17.69 -0.08 25.49
C GLU A 578 -19.11 -0.54 25.88
N ILE A 579 -20.15 0.12 25.36
CA ILE A 579 -21.54 -0.25 25.64
C ILE A 579 -21.94 -1.47 24.79
N ASP A 580 -22.22 -2.59 25.46
CA ASP A 580 -22.71 -3.79 24.80
C ASP A 580 -24.13 -3.58 24.25
N ILE A 581 -24.28 -3.57 22.93
CA ILE A 581 -25.57 -3.65 22.22
C ILE A 581 -25.90 -5.08 21.76
N GLY A 582 -25.00 -6.04 22.01
CA GLY A 582 -25.16 -7.46 21.73
C GLY A 582 -24.80 -7.82 20.29
N ARG A 583 -25.51 -8.82 19.71
CA ARG A 583 -25.27 -9.31 18.35
C ARG A 583 -26.43 -8.97 17.41
N PRO A 584 -26.21 -8.83 16.09
CA PRO A 584 -27.30 -8.63 15.14
C PRO A 584 -28.36 -9.74 15.21
N VAL A 585 -29.64 -9.38 15.17
CA VAL A 585 -30.77 -10.33 15.21
C VAL A 585 -31.74 -10.09 14.06
N ASN A 586 -32.71 -10.99 13.91
CA ASN A 586 -33.73 -10.90 12.85
C ASN A 586 -34.57 -9.62 12.93
N ILE A 587 -35.18 -9.25 11.80
CA ILE A 587 -36.10 -8.12 11.68
C ILE A 587 -37.29 -8.28 12.66
N PRO A 588 -37.71 -7.22 13.38
CA PRO A 588 -38.91 -7.26 14.22
C PRO A 588 -40.18 -7.55 13.41
N LYS A 589 -41.17 -8.19 14.05
CA LYS A 589 -42.49 -8.39 13.42
C LYS A 589 -43.08 -7.04 12.97
N GLY A 590 -43.81 -7.05 11.85
CA GLY A 590 -44.48 -5.86 11.29
C GLY A 590 -43.59 -4.92 10.46
N HIS A 591 -42.28 -5.13 10.40
CA HIS A 591 -41.38 -4.25 9.64
C HIS A 591 -40.97 -4.88 8.30
N LYS A 592 -40.82 -4.03 7.28
CA LYS A 592 -40.38 -4.46 5.94
C LYS A 592 -38.86 -4.43 5.84
N ALA A 593 -38.27 -5.50 5.29
CA ALA A 593 -36.85 -5.54 4.96
C ALA A 593 -36.48 -4.43 3.97
N VAL A 594 -35.27 -3.89 4.13
CA VAL A 594 -34.60 -3.10 3.09
C VAL A 594 -34.25 -4.02 1.91
N ILE A 595 -34.07 -3.46 0.72
CA ILE A 595 -33.74 -4.20 -0.51
C ILE A 595 -32.31 -3.87 -0.93
N TRP A 596 -31.51 -4.90 -1.18
CA TRP A 596 -30.26 -4.85 -1.91
C TRP A 596 -30.48 -4.70 -3.41
N GLU A 597 -29.56 -4.04 -4.09
CA GLU A 597 -29.51 -3.97 -5.56
C GLU A 597 -28.13 -4.35 -6.10
N ASN A 598 -28.14 -5.18 -7.14
CA ASN A 598 -26.97 -5.67 -7.84
C ASN A 598 -27.18 -5.63 -9.35
N LYS A 599 -26.77 -4.53 -10.01
CA LYS A 599 -26.88 -4.36 -11.48
C LYS A 599 -28.28 -4.68 -12.02
N GLY A 600 -29.32 -4.26 -11.30
CA GLY A 600 -30.73 -4.52 -11.63
C GLY A 600 -31.38 -5.67 -10.85
N ASP A 601 -30.61 -6.66 -10.38
CA ASP A 601 -31.13 -7.71 -9.50
C ASP A 601 -31.40 -7.16 -8.10
N LYS A 602 -32.40 -7.72 -7.43
CA LYS A 602 -32.85 -7.27 -6.11
C LYS A 602 -33.03 -8.42 -5.16
N ALA A 603 -32.62 -8.23 -3.91
CA ALA A 603 -32.85 -9.18 -2.83
C ALA A 603 -33.22 -8.45 -1.55
N LYS A 604 -34.02 -9.06 -0.67
CA LYS A 604 -34.23 -8.53 0.68
C LYS A 604 -32.92 -8.61 1.46
N THR A 605 -32.64 -7.66 2.33
CA THR A 605 -31.48 -7.71 3.25
C THR A 605 -31.53 -8.90 4.22
N SER A 606 -32.69 -9.55 4.37
CA SER A 606 -32.85 -10.80 5.12
C SER A 606 -32.55 -12.06 4.30
N ALA A 607 -32.31 -11.94 2.99
CA ALA A 607 -31.99 -13.07 2.13
C ALA A 607 -30.54 -13.54 2.35
N SER A 608 -30.30 -14.82 2.09
CA SER A 608 -28.97 -15.43 2.12
C SER A 608 -28.27 -15.42 0.75
N MET A 609 -28.84 -14.74 -0.24
CA MET A 609 -28.28 -14.63 -1.58
C MET A 609 -28.81 -13.39 -2.31
N ILE A 610 -28.02 -12.87 -3.25
CA ILE A 610 -28.43 -11.91 -4.28
C ILE A 610 -27.85 -12.36 -5.62
N SER A 611 -28.68 -12.40 -6.67
CA SER A 611 -28.31 -13.08 -7.92
C SER A 611 -27.91 -14.53 -7.61
N ASP A 612 -26.64 -14.91 -7.83
CA ASP A 612 -26.00 -16.19 -7.52
C ASP A 612 -24.98 -16.10 -6.35
N ILE A 613 -24.89 -14.96 -5.70
CA ILE A 613 -23.86 -14.66 -4.69
C ILE A 613 -24.43 -14.91 -3.29
N ALA A 614 -23.79 -15.79 -2.53
CA ALA A 614 -24.18 -16.11 -1.16
C ALA A 614 -23.87 -14.97 -0.19
N LEU A 615 -24.80 -14.67 0.72
CA LEU A 615 -24.71 -13.60 1.72
C LEU A 615 -24.97 -14.12 3.14
N LYS A 616 -24.34 -13.50 4.14
CA LYS A 616 -24.90 -13.50 5.51
C LYS A 616 -26.07 -12.50 5.56
N PRO A 617 -27.26 -12.87 6.08
CA PRO A 617 -28.37 -11.94 6.20
C PRO A 617 -28.02 -10.69 7.03
N ALA A 618 -28.26 -9.52 6.47
CA ALA A 618 -28.00 -8.23 7.13
C ALA A 618 -29.15 -7.80 8.05
N ASN A 619 -30.39 -8.22 7.72
CA ASN A 619 -31.59 -7.97 8.52
C ASN A 619 -31.90 -6.49 8.76
N TRP A 620 -31.59 -5.62 7.80
CA TRP A 620 -31.98 -4.21 7.86
C TRP A 620 -33.45 -4.04 7.50
N PHE A 621 -34.13 -3.10 8.14
CA PHE A 621 -35.55 -2.86 7.92
C PHE A 621 -35.89 -1.36 7.95
N TRP A 622 -37.03 -1.01 7.39
CA TRP A 622 -37.52 0.37 7.40
C TRP A 622 -38.30 0.66 8.68
N LEU A 623 -37.90 1.71 9.41
CA LEU A 623 -38.76 2.37 10.41
C LEU A 623 -39.66 3.43 9.76
N TYR A 624 -39.12 4.09 8.74
CA TYR A 624 -39.84 5.07 7.93
C TYR A 624 -39.33 5.03 6.49
N ARG A 625 -40.22 5.25 5.52
CA ARG A 625 -39.85 5.50 4.13
C ARG A 625 -40.90 6.34 3.43
N SER A 626 -40.44 7.27 2.59
CA SER A 626 -41.28 8.03 1.66
C SER A 626 -41.49 7.29 0.34
N GLY A 627 -42.63 7.49 -0.31
CA GLY A 627 -42.96 6.84 -1.58
C GLY A 627 -43.41 5.38 -1.43
N TRP A 628 -44.63 5.09 -1.85
CA TRP A 628 -45.26 3.79 -1.58
C TRP A 628 -44.73 2.65 -2.46
N PHE A 629 -44.26 2.94 -3.68
CA PHE A 629 -43.97 1.93 -4.70
C PHE A 629 -42.48 1.76 -5.05
N GLY A 630 -41.57 2.57 -4.48
CA GLY A 630 -40.13 2.47 -4.74
C GLY A 630 -39.38 1.62 -3.71
N ASP A 631 -38.47 0.76 -4.17
CA ASP A 631 -37.48 0.09 -3.30
C ASP A 631 -36.37 1.05 -2.83
N PHE A 632 -36.28 2.21 -3.47
CA PHE A 632 -35.34 3.29 -3.20
C PHE A 632 -36.13 4.56 -2.90
N PRO A 633 -36.51 4.80 -1.64
CA PRO A 633 -37.32 5.95 -1.26
C PRO A 633 -36.51 7.26 -1.44
N ARG A 634 -37.20 8.39 -1.61
CA ARG A 634 -36.54 9.72 -1.68
C ARG A 634 -35.87 10.04 -0.35
N GLU A 635 -36.52 9.67 0.74
CA GLU A 635 -36.07 9.78 2.12
C GLU A 635 -36.54 8.56 2.91
N GLY A 636 -35.70 8.04 3.81
CA GLY A 636 -36.06 6.94 4.69
C GLY A 636 -35.22 6.88 5.95
N VAL A 637 -35.71 6.11 6.92
CA VAL A 637 -35.01 5.75 8.14
C VAL A 637 -34.88 4.23 8.17
N ILE A 638 -33.66 3.77 7.92
CA ILE A 638 -33.31 2.36 8.05
C ILE A 638 -32.93 2.06 9.49
N ALA A 639 -33.13 0.81 9.89
CA ALA A 639 -32.74 0.30 11.19
C ALA A 639 -32.19 -1.13 11.12
N ARG A 640 -31.34 -1.48 12.08
CA ARG A 640 -30.86 -2.84 12.31
C ARG A 640 -30.93 -3.15 13.80
N ARG A 641 -31.55 -4.29 14.13
CA ARG A 641 -31.73 -4.70 15.51
C ARG A 641 -30.57 -5.56 15.98
N TYR A 642 -30.14 -5.31 17.21
CA TYR A 642 -29.24 -6.16 17.97
C TYR A 642 -29.99 -6.76 19.17
N SER A 643 -29.44 -7.79 19.80
CA SER A 643 -30.09 -8.45 20.96
C SER A 643 -30.35 -7.47 22.11
N GLU A 644 -29.41 -6.55 22.36
CA GLU A 644 -29.45 -5.57 23.44
C GLU A 644 -29.52 -4.12 22.93
N GLY A 645 -29.83 -3.89 21.65
CA GLY A 645 -29.82 -2.55 21.08
C GLY A 645 -30.48 -2.41 19.71
N LEU A 646 -30.46 -1.18 19.20
CA LEU A 646 -31.00 -0.79 17.91
C LEU A 646 -30.12 0.27 17.29
N VAL A 647 -29.87 0.16 15.99
CA VAL A 647 -29.13 1.17 15.24
C VAL A 647 -30.03 1.73 14.16
N VAL A 648 -29.98 3.05 13.98
CA VAL A 648 -30.84 3.80 13.05
C VAL A 648 -30.03 4.78 12.22
N TYR A 649 -30.47 5.04 10.99
CA TYR A 649 -29.87 6.05 10.11
C TYR A 649 -30.92 6.67 9.20
N ARG A 650 -30.99 8.01 9.19
CA ARG A 650 -31.89 8.79 8.32
C ARG A 650 -31.12 9.32 7.12
N ALA A 651 -31.57 9.01 5.92
CA ALA A 651 -30.92 9.48 4.69
C ALA A 651 -31.92 9.70 3.55
N VAL A 652 -31.46 10.42 2.52
CA VAL A 652 -32.10 10.48 1.20
C VAL A 652 -31.42 9.52 0.23
N LYS A 653 -31.98 9.36 -0.97
CA LYS A 653 -31.44 8.46 -2.00
C LYS A 653 -29.99 8.80 -2.36
N GLU A 654 -29.74 10.06 -2.72
CA GLU A 654 -28.42 10.54 -3.16
C GLU A 654 -27.49 10.76 -1.96
N ARG A 655 -26.19 10.83 -2.22
CA ARG A 655 -25.15 11.13 -1.22
C ARG A 655 -24.85 12.63 -1.16
N ASN A 656 -24.21 13.08 -0.08
CA ASN A 656 -23.61 14.42 0.06
C ASN A 656 -24.56 15.60 -0.27
N GLN A 657 -25.86 15.44 -0.06
CA GLN A 657 -26.80 16.55 -0.26
C GLN A 657 -26.70 17.56 0.89
N LYS A 658 -26.00 18.69 0.66
CA LYS A 658 -25.83 19.76 1.66
C LYS A 658 -27.14 20.24 2.28
N GLY A 659 -28.17 20.43 1.46
CA GLY A 659 -29.50 20.86 1.94
C GLY A 659 -30.15 19.84 2.89
N PHE A 660 -29.98 18.54 2.62
CA PHE A 660 -30.51 17.50 3.49
C PHE A 660 -29.69 17.34 4.78
N LEU A 661 -28.38 17.56 4.75
CA LEU A 661 -27.53 17.52 5.96
C LEU A 661 -28.00 18.51 7.04
N LEU A 662 -28.60 19.63 6.60
CA LEU A 662 -29.19 20.67 7.46
C LEU A 662 -30.71 20.50 7.67
N ALA A 663 -31.29 19.39 7.24
CA ALA A 663 -32.72 19.14 7.39
C ALA A 663 -33.10 19.07 8.88
N LYS A 664 -34.25 19.67 9.21
CA LYS A 664 -34.80 19.64 10.57
C LYS A 664 -34.99 18.19 11.05
N PRO A 665 -34.77 17.90 12.34
CA PRO A 665 -34.99 16.57 12.88
C PRO A 665 -36.42 16.05 12.61
N MET A 666 -36.50 14.76 12.33
CA MET A 666 -37.76 14.03 12.13
C MET A 666 -37.94 13.06 13.28
N ARG A 667 -39.13 13.05 13.88
CA ARG A 667 -39.51 12.13 14.95
C ARG A 667 -39.92 10.78 14.36
N ILE A 668 -39.27 9.70 14.81
CA ILE A 668 -39.46 8.32 14.33
C ILE A 668 -39.83 7.42 15.50
N SER A 669 -40.92 6.66 15.39
CA SER A 669 -41.29 5.65 16.40
C SER A 669 -40.32 4.48 16.40
N LEU A 670 -39.96 4.00 17.59
CA LEU A 670 -39.07 2.87 17.80
C LEU A 670 -39.86 1.58 18.07
N PRO A 671 -39.34 0.39 17.73
CA PRO A 671 -40.02 -0.90 17.93
C PRO A 671 -39.95 -1.40 19.39
N GLY A 672 -39.68 -0.51 20.34
CA GLY A 672 -39.42 -0.79 21.74
C GLY A 672 -38.95 0.46 22.48
N GLU A 673 -38.53 0.28 23.72
CA GLU A 673 -37.97 1.33 24.56
C GLU A 673 -36.44 1.22 24.58
N TYR A 674 -35.78 2.35 24.34
CA TYR A 674 -34.33 2.44 24.16
C TYR A 674 -33.77 3.70 24.82
N GLN A 675 -32.46 3.72 25.04
CA GLN A 675 -31.69 4.90 25.44
C GLN A 675 -30.66 5.21 24.36
N ARG A 676 -30.50 6.48 23.99
CA ARG A 676 -29.42 6.89 23.08
C ARG A 676 -28.08 6.73 23.80
N ILE A 677 -27.11 6.13 23.12
CA ILE A 677 -25.72 6.11 23.57
C ILE A 677 -25.07 7.39 23.04
N ASN A 678 -24.61 8.25 23.95
CA ASN A 678 -23.91 9.48 23.60
C ASN A 678 -22.44 9.20 23.31
N TYR A 679 -21.76 10.16 22.66
CA TYR A 679 -20.35 10.06 22.28
C TYR A 679 -19.41 9.61 23.42
N ASP A 680 -19.65 10.09 24.64
CA ASP A 680 -18.88 9.76 25.84
C ASP A 680 -19.25 8.41 26.49
N GLY A 681 -20.21 7.67 25.92
CA GLY A 681 -20.73 6.42 26.46
C GLY A 681 -21.89 6.56 27.44
N SER A 682 -22.27 7.79 27.82
CA SER A 682 -23.43 8.00 28.69
C SER A 682 -24.74 7.61 28.00
N LEU A 683 -25.70 7.12 28.79
CA LEU A 683 -27.03 6.74 28.31
C LEU A 683 -28.02 7.90 28.53
N GLY A 684 -28.73 8.29 27.47
CA GLY A 684 -29.83 9.25 27.57
C GLY A 684 -31.08 8.67 28.23
N GLU A 685 -32.12 9.50 28.35
CA GLU A 685 -33.41 9.08 28.89
C GLU A 685 -34.08 7.97 28.05
N PRO A 686 -34.81 7.03 28.69
CA PRO A 686 -35.63 6.05 27.99
C PRO A 686 -36.63 6.71 27.03
N MET A 687 -36.66 6.23 25.78
CA MET A 687 -37.48 6.79 24.71
C MET A 687 -38.10 5.70 23.84
N ARG A 688 -39.32 5.96 23.36
CA ARG A 688 -40.05 5.14 22.36
C ARG A 688 -40.11 5.78 20.97
N TYR A 689 -39.47 6.93 20.83
CA TYR A 689 -39.28 7.65 19.58
C TYR A 689 -37.90 8.27 19.60
N ILE A 690 -37.33 8.57 18.43
CA ILE A 690 -36.08 9.31 18.31
C ILE A 690 -36.26 10.45 17.32
N GLU A 691 -35.55 11.55 17.54
CA GLU A 691 -35.42 12.63 16.57
C GLU A 691 -34.08 12.51 15.84
N LEU A 692 -34.12 12.47 14.51
CA LEU A 692 -32.94 12.35 13.66
C LEU A 692 -32.91 13.49 12.65
N GLY A 693 -31.83 14.25 12.58
CA GLY A 693 -31.53 15.17 11.48
C GLY A 693 -31.21 14.43 10.18
N GLY A 694 -31.02 15.18 9.07
CA GLY A 694 -30.67 14.54 7.81
C GLY A 694 -29.24 13.98 7.83
N TYR A 695 -29.06 12.76 7.33
CA TYR A 695 -27.80 12.00 7.45
C TYR A 695 -27.33 11.86 8.91
N GLU A 696 -28.25 11.74 9.86
CA GLU A 696 -27.92 11.40 11.25
C GLU A 696 -28.11 9.91 11.49
N GLY A 697 -27.10 9.29 12.10
CA GLY A 697 -27.15 7.93 12.63
C GLY A 697 -27.09 7.95 14.15
N ALA A 698 -27.72 6.95 14.78
CA ALA A 698 -27.66 6.78 16.23
C ALA A 698 -27.58 5.29 16.62
N VAL A 699 -26.85 5.03 17.71
CA VAL A 699 -26.75 3.72 18.37
C VAL A 699 -27.55 3.80 19.67
N LEU A 700 -28.44 2.83 19.88
CA LEU A 700 -29.37 2.83 20.99
C LEU A 700 -29.22 1.54 21.81
N LYS A 701 -29.13 1.68 23.13
CA LYS A 701 -29.20 0.57 24.08
C LYS A 701 -30.66 0.25 24.37
N LYS A 702 -31.04 -1.03 24.36
CA LYS A 702 -32.39 -1.45 24.72
C LYS A 702 -32.59 -1.35 26.22
N VAL A 703 -33.72 -0.82 26.66
CA VAL A 703 -34.11 -0.83 28.07
C VAL A 703 -34.62 -2.23 28.41
N PRO A 704 -34.03 -2.93 29.40
CA PRO A 704 -34.55 -4.21 29.87
C PRO A 704 -35.98 -4.01 30.38
N TRP A 705 -36.91 -4.88 29.98
CA TRP A 705 -38.22 -4.90 30.63
C TRP A 705 -37.98 -5.19 32.11
N PRO A 706 -38.62 -4.46 33.05
CA PRO A 706 -38.51 -4.82 34.46
C PRO A 706 -38.96 -6.27 34.59
N ASN A 707 -38.10 -7.11 35.19
CA ASN A 707 -38.48 -8.45 35.60
C ASN A 707 -39.66 -8.28 36.55
N VAL A 708 -40.87 -8.44 36.04
CA VAL A 708 -42.04 -8.66 36.89
C VAL A 708 -41.86 -10.07 37.44
N THR A 709 -41.15 -10.17 38.56
CA THR A 709 -41.37 -11.26 39.50
C THR A 709 -42.85 -11.18 39.87
N VAL A 710 -43.66 -12.00 39.20
CA VAL A 710 -44.97 -12.37 39.72
C VAL A 710 -44.67 -13.10 41.02
N VAL A 711 -44.64 -12.35 42.12
CA VAL A 711 -44.82 -12.93 43.45
C VAL A 711 -46.21 -13.55 43.37
N GLY A 712 -46.25 -14.88 43.35
CA GLY A 712 -47.50 -15.61 43.38
C GLY A 712 -48.27 -15.18 44.61
N GLU A 713 -49.37 -14.46 44.40
CA GLU A 713 -50.46 -14.45 45.36
C GLU A 713 -50.99 -15.88 45.43
N SER A 714 -50.85 -16.46 46.62
CA SER A 714 -51.53 -17.68 46.99
C SER A 714 -53.02 -17.34 47.14
N PHE A 715 -53.84 -17.98 46.31
CA PHE A 715 -55.20 -18.37 46.66
C PHE A 715 -55.45 -19.79 46.19
#